data_AF-W5N330-F1
#
_entry.id   AF-W5N330-F1
#
_cell.length_a   1.000
_cell.length_b   1.000
_cell.length_c   1.000
_cell.angle_alpha   90.00
_cell.angle_beta   90.00
_cell.angle_gamma   90.00
#
_symmetry.space_group_name_H-M   'P 1'
#
loop_
_entity.id
_entity.type
_entity.pdbx_description
1 polymer ?
#
loop_
_entity_poly.entity_id
_entity_poly.type
_entity_poly.pdbx_seq_one_letter_code
_entity_poly.pdbx_strand_id
1 'polypeptide(L)'
;KCADKFRKLNFLKVLSVLLLLVSQKTTASLYTITVDAKKPERDLKHFWKSTGFCPPLPHDTADKYVLSKDQQMNLAYIGSIPHKGIEQVRIHWLLELVTVNVVNEEPHYNFTKLDKLIDLLWQNGLRPGFELMGSAGGYFTDFEDKRQVMEWKKMVSLLAKRYIDKYGLGYVSKWNFETWNEPNNHDFDNVTVTIQGFLNYYDACSEGLKDASPLLQLGGPGDSCHSPPHSPYCWAMLTHCYNGTNFFTGETGVRLDYIALHKKGEGSSLRILEQEIETIKEIQQCFPSFKYLPVYNDEADPLVGWSKPQLWRADVTYAAMVVKVIGQHQNLLMASPENTINYTLLSNDNAFLNYHPHYFTQRTLTARFQMNHTRPPHVQLLRKPVLTVMGLLSLLGEKQISAHITADGKGKDSTLGVIASIHEPNFPETSNSWQSTILIYNSRDNTTSPDTSYVTVHLNGYATHPGLVYVTYHLDNNSTNPYQLWKSFGSPDFPTIEQFHQLREAEDPLVTGPFPFPSEGSLTLKVELPIPSVHLIHVCAQPQAAPDQVTGVAFLTVTKGQVLILWKDGCVNSKCIKTYEVEFSQDKKSFQRINVRDTIFTLYTYAPESTEVSGFYKVRAVDYWDRPGAYSIPEKYSEEL
;
A
#
# COMPACT_ATOMS: atom_id res chain seq x y z
N LYS A 1 -9.31 61.21 -51.49
CA LYS A 1 -9.70 61.23 -52.93
C LYS A 1 -8.78 60.23 -53.62
N CYS A 2 -9.18 59.09 -54.16
CA CYS A 2 -10.42 58.73 -54.83
C CYS A 2 -10.96 57.35 -54.37
N ALA A 3 -12.28 57.30 -54.25
CA ALA A 3 -13.08 56.09 -54.39
C ALA A 3 -13.27 55.78 -55.88
N ASP A 4 -13.46 54.51 -56.24
CA ASP A 4 -14.71 54.00 -56.83
C ASP A 4 -14.50 52.64 -57.52
N LYS A 5 -15.15 51.59 -56.99
CA LYS A 5 -16.30 50.99 -57.68
C LYS A 5 -17.05 49.98 -56.81
N PHE A 6 -18.35 50.19 -56.76
CA PHE A 6 -19.39 49.48 -56.05
C PHE A 6 -19.81 48.15 -56.73
N ARG A 7 -19.94 47.10 -55.90
CA ARG A 7 -21.19 46.36 -55.54
C ARG A 7 -21.95 45.51 -56.59
N LYS A 8 -22.45 44.36 -56.07
CA LYS A 8 -23.47 43.38 -56.53
C LYS A 8 -22.85 42.04 -56.98
N LEU A 9 -23.30 40.84 -56.58
CA LEU A 9 -24.49 40.40 -55.86
C LEU A 9 -24.32 38.91 -55.44
N ASN A 10 -24.96 38.53 -54.33
CA ASN A 10 -25.55 37.22 -53.99
C ASN A 10 -24.67 35.99 -53.70
N PHE A 11 -24.75 35.45 -52.48
CA PHE A 11 -25.76 34.46 -52.04
C PHE A 11 -25.63 33.13 -52.79
N LEU A 12 -24.70 32.27 -52.35
CA LEU A 12 -24.82 30.80 -52.25
C LEU A 12 -23.46 30.26 -51.78
N LYS A 13 -23.35 29.91 -50.48
CA LYS A 13 -22.43 28.89 -49.94
C LYS A 13 -22.83 28.57 -48.51
N VAL A 14 -24.08 28.10 -48.39
CA VAL A 14 -24.53 27.21 -47.34
C VAL A 14 -24.11 25.79 -47.76
N LEU A 15 -23.71 24.96 -46.78
CA LEU A 15 -23.31 23.56 -46.89
C LEU A 15 -22.01 23.27 -47.66
N SER A 16 -20.89 23.16 -46.93
CA SER A 16 -19.79 22.19 -47.15
C SER A 16 -18.70 22.38 -46.08
N VAL A 17 -19.06 22.29 -44.80
CA VAL A 17 -18.09 21.90 -43.77
C VAL A 17 -18.38 20.42 -43.51
N LEU A 18 -17.75 19.59 -44.33
CA LEU A 18 -17.77 18.15 -44.17
C LEU A 18 -17.18 17.83 -42.79
N LEU A 19 -17.96 17.13 -41.97
CA LEU A 19 -17.50 16.49 -40.75
C LEU A 19 -16.25 15.67 -41.06
N LEU A 20 -15.08 16.12 -40.60
CA LEU A 20 -13.98 15.23 -40.26
C LEU A 20 -14.32 14.62 -38.90
N LEU A 21 -15.29 13.70 -38.91
CA LEU A 21 -15.35 12.64 -37.91
C LEU A 21 -14.09 11.81 -38.14
N VAL A 22 -13.02 12.11 -37.39
CA VAL A 22 -11.98 11.12 -37.14
C VAL A 22 -12.69 10.00 -36.37
N SER A 23 -13.18 9.00 -37.10
CA SER A 23 -13.50 7.71 -36.51
C SER A 23 -12.19 7.17 -35.97
N GLN A 24 -11.90 7.47 -34.70
CA GLN A 24 -10.98 6.65 -33.92
C GLN A 24 -11.60 5.26 -33.98
N LYS A 25 -11.02 4.37 -34.78
CA LYS A 25 -11.36 2.96 -34.77
C LYS A 25 -10.99 2.46 -33.37
N THR A 26 -11.98 2.39 -32.48
CA THR A 26 -11.89 1.61 -31.25
C THR A 26 -11.68 0.16 -31.68
N THR A 27 -10.44 -0.31 -31.56
CA THR A 27 -10.12 -1.71 -31.79
C THR A 27 -10.57 -2.48 -30.56
N ALA A 28 -11.69 -3.19 -30.67
CA ALA A 28 -12.17 -4.08 -29.63
C ALA A 28 -11.28 -5.33 -29.60
N SER A 29 -10.52 -5.51 -28.52
CA SER A 29 -9.79 -6.75 -28.25
C SER A 29 -10.70 -7.71 -27.50
N LEU A 30 -10.86 -8.93 -28.04
CA LEU A 30 -11.65 -10.00 -27.44
C LEU A 30 -10.71 -10.94 -26.68
N TYR A 31 -10.96 -11.09 -25.38
CA TYR A 31 -10.22 -11.99 -24.52
C TYR A 31 -11.15 -13.01 -23.88
N THR A 32 -10.62 -14.21 -23.64
CA THR A 32 -11.26 -15.21 -22.79
C THR A 32 -10.33 -15.51 -21.62
N ILE A 33 -10.87 -15.47 -20.40
CA ILE A 33 -10.16 -15.87 -19.18
C ILE A 33 -10.83 -17.13 -18.65
N THR A 34 -10.09 -18.23 -18.54
CA THR A 34 -10.58 -19.47 -17.94
C THR A 34 -9.90 -19.70 -16.61
N VAL A 35 -10.70 -19.88 -15.55
CA VAL A 35 -10.24 -20.15 -14.18
C VAL A 35 -10.83 -21.48 -13.70
N ASP A 36 -10.00 -22.33 -13.10
CA ASP A 36 -10.40 -23.64 -12.59
C ASP A 36 -10.11 -23.76 -11.08
N ALA A 37 -11.16 -23.66 -10.26
CA ALA A 37 -11.06 -23.70 -8.81
C ALA A 37 -10.62 -25.07 -8.25
N LYS A 38 -10.70 -26.14 -9.06
CA LYS A 38 -10.24 -27.48 -8.65
C LYS A 38 -8.76 -27.73 -8.92
N LYS A 39 -8.06 -26.76 -9.49
CA LYS A 39 -6.63 -26.85 -9.83
C LYS A 39 -5.81 -25.83 -9.04
N PRO A 40 -5.62 -26.04 -7.72
CA PRO A 40 -4.60 -25.31 -6.98
C PRO A 40 -3.22 -25.64 -7.58
N GLU A 41 -2.43 -24.61 -7.85
CA GLU A 41 -1.10 -24.75 -8.46
C GLU A 41 0.02 -24.60 -7.45
N ARG A 42 -0.09 -23.62 -6.53
CA ARG A 42 0.96 -23.24 -5.58
C ARG A 42 0.42 -22.35 -4.47
N ASP A 43 1.23 -22.13 -3.43
CA ASP A 43 0.93 -21.11 -2.41
C ASP A 43 1.03 -19.69 -3.02
N LEU A 44 0.15 -18.81 -2.60
CA LEU A 44 0.14 -17.38 -2.91
C LEU A 44 0.46 -16.59 -1.65
N LYS A 45 1.73 -16.17 -1.51
CA LYS A 45 2.14 -15.26 -0.44
C LYS A 45 1.76 -13.83 -0.80
N HIS A 46 1.26 -13.06 0.18
CA HIS A 46 0.96 -11.64 -0.01
C HIS A 46 2.22 -10.81 0.24
N PHE A 47 3.15 -10.85 -0.71
CA PHE A 47 4.46 -10.20 -0.59
C PHE A 47 4.42 -8.67 -0.73
N TRP A 48 3.28 -8.08 -1.10
CA TRP A 48 3.12 -6.65 -1.39
C TRP A 48 2.60 -5.80 -0.21
N LYS A 49 2.54 -6.36 1.01
CA LYS A 49 1.92 -5.74 2.19
C LYS A 49 2.79 -4.66 2.85
N SER A 50 3.42 -3.81 2.06
CA SER A 50 4.34 -2.77 2.52
C SER A 50 4.15 -1.46 1.77
N THR A 51 4.34 -0.37 2.51
CA THR A 51 4.48 0.99 1.98
C THR A 51 5.63 1.69 2.71
N GLY A 52 5.94 2.93 2.35
CA GLY A 52 6.97 3.73 2.99
C GLY A 52 6.85 5.21 2.71
N PHE A 53 7.61 6.00 3.47
CA PHE A 53 7.80 7.42 3.21
C PHE A 53 9.08 7.96 3.87
N CYS A 54 9.47 9.17 3.47
CA CYS A 54 10.54 9.95 4.09
C CYS A 54 9.97 11.27 4.67
N PRO A 55 10.23 11.63 5.95
CA PRO A 55 9.88 12.94 6.47
C PRO A 55 10.68 14.05 5.75
N PRO A 56 10.13 15.26 5.59
CA PRO A 56 10.83 16.35 4.91
C PRO A 56 11.96 16.92 5.78
N LEU A 57 12.87 17.67 5.15
CA LEU A 57 13.85 18.50 5.84
C LEU A 57 13.20 19.59 6.73
N PRO A 58 13.89 20.03 7.81
CA PRO A 58 15.12 19.43 8.33
C PRO A 58 14.83 18.18 9.18
N HIS A 59 15.66 17.14 9.03
CA HIS A 59 15.39 15.83 9.62
C HIS A 59 15.46 15.81 11.16
N ASP A 60 16.21 16.72 11.78
CA ASP A 60 16.26 16.93 13.24
C ASP A 60 14.90 17.34 13.87
N THR A 61 13.95 17.74 13.04
CA THR A 61 12.57 18.04 13.43
C THR A 61 11.53 17.12 12.77
N ALA A 62 11.96 15.93 12.31
CA ALA A 62 11.08 14.93 11.71
C ALA A 62 9.87 14.60 12.60
N ASP A 63 9.99 14.72 13.93
CA ASP A 63 8.89 14.52 14.87
C ASP A 63 7.68 15.41 14.60
N LYS A 64 7.91 16.65 14.14
CA LYS A 64 6.82 17.58 13.78
C LYS A 64 5.99 17.07 12.60
N TYR A 65 6.60 16.29 11.72
CA TYR A 65 5.93 15.67 10.58
C TYR A 65 5.32 14.32 10.97
N VAL A 66 6.11 13.39 11.51
CA VAL A 66 5.66 12.00 11.74
C VAL A 66 4.65 11.87 12.87
N LEU A 67 4.63 12.82 13.83
CA LEU A 67 3.65 12.88 14.91
C LEU A 67 2.53 13.90 14.64
N SER A 68 2.54 14.55 13.47
CA SER A 68 1.50 15.51 13.08
C SER A 68 0.11 14.86 13.01
N LYS A 69 -0.93 15.69 13.11
CA LYS A 69 -2.32 15.25 12.89
C LYS A 69 -2.51 14.65 11.49
N ASP A 70 -1.86 15.25 10.48
CA ASP A 70 -1.85 14.76 9.12
C ASP A 70 -1.36 13.31 9.05
N GLN A 71 -0.24 13.00 9.71
CA GLN A 71 0.33 11.66 9.68
C GLN A 71 -0.46 10.67 10.55
N GLN A 72 -1.04 11.11 11.66
CA GLN A 72 -1.99 10.28 12.44
C GLN A 72 -3.18 9.84 11.57
N MET A 73 -3.77 10.77 10.82
CA MET A 73 -4.83 10.44 9.86
C MET A 73 -4.30 9.54 8.73
N ASN A 74 -3.12 9.84 8.17
CA ASN A 74 -2.56 9.05 7.07
C ASN A 74 -2.32 7.59 7.46
N LEU A 75 -1.73 7.35 8.63
CA LEU A 75 -1.53 6.00 9.17
C LEU A 75 -2.84 5.30 9.51
N ALA A 76 -3.89 6.04 9.89
CA ALA A 76 -5.23 5.48 10.06
C ALA A 76 -5.84 5.01 8.74
N TYR A 77 -5.67 5.78 7.65
CA TYR A 77 -6.09 5.34 6.31
C TYR A 77 -5.29 4.12 5.84
N ILE A 78 -3.98 4.06 6.11
CA ILE A 78 -3.15 2.91 5.75
C ILE A 78 -3.54 1.66 6.56
N GLY A 79 -3.76 1.80 7.87
CA GLY A 79 -4.17 0.72 8.76
C GLY A 79 -5.61 0.25 8.56
N SER A 80 -6.44 1.04 7.88
CA SER A 80 -7.84 0.71 7.60
C SER A 80 -8.07 -0.31 6.48
N ILE A 81 -7.01 -0.66 5.75
CA ILE A 81 -7.10 -1.60 4.64
C ILE A 81 -7.46 -2.97 5.23
N PRO A 82 -8.55 -3.61 4.76
CA PRO A 82 -9.06 -4.83 5.37
C PRO A 82 -8.03 -5.96 5.37
N HIS A 83 -8.18 -6.88 6.32
CA HIS A 83 -7.40 -8.10 6.43
C HIS A 83 -5.88 -7.87 6.39
N LYS A 84 -5.43 -6.73 6.94
CA LYS A 84 -4.04 -6.31 6.95
C LYS A 84 -3.44 -6.25 5.54
N GLY A 85 -4.14 -5.60 4.60
CA GLY A 85 -3.67 -5.44 3.22
C GLY A 85 -2.38 -4.63 3.09
N ILE A 86 -2.06 -3.81 4.10
CA ILE A 86 -0.73 -3.29 4.38
C ILE A 86 -0.41 -3.60 5.85
N GLU A 87 0.81 -4.03 6.12
CA GLU A 87 1.28 -4.34 7.46
C GLU A 87 2.53 -3.54 7.84
N GLN A 88 3.40 -3.26 6.87
CA GLN A 88 4.64 -2.54 7.07
C GLN A 88 4.56 -1.09 6.56
N VAL A 89 5.14 -0.17 7.32
CA VAL A 89 5.50 1.18 6.86
C VAL A 89 7.00 1.37 7.06
N ARG A 90 7.78 1.42 5.98
CA ARG A 90 9.22 1.74 5.97
C ARG A 90 9.39 3.26 6.14
N ILE A 91 10.11 3.68 7.17
CA ILE A 91 10.18 5.09 7.56
C ILE A 91 11.63 5.52 7.67
N HIS A 92 12.01 6.50 6.86
CA HIS A 92 13.33 7.09 6.90
C HIS A 92 13.52 7.93 8.17
N TRP A 93 14.78 8.10 8.59
CA TRP A 93 15.18 9.02 9.66
C TRP A 93 14.52 8.73 11.03
N LEU A 94 14.16 7.47 11.31
CA LEU A 94 13.56 7.09 12.61
C LEU A 94 14.45 7.48 13.80
N LEU A 95 15.77 7.40 13.64
CA LEU A 95 16.70 7.70 14.74
C LEU A 95 16.91 9.20 14.97
N GLU A 96 16.38 10.09 14.13
CA GLU A 96 16.26 11.52 14.47
C GLU A 96 15.16 11.80 15.50
N LEU A 97 14.31 10.81 15.80
CA LEU A 97 13.35 10.87 16.90
C LEU A 97 13.99 10.50 18.25
N VAL A 98 15.28 10.15 18.26
CA VAL A 98 16.06 9.87 19.46
C VAL A 98 16.99 11.05 19.71
N THR A 99 17.05 11.54 20.94
CA THR A 99 18.06 12.54 21.34
C THR A 99 19.00 11.97 22.38
N VAL A 100 20.26 12.43 22.36
CA VAL A 100 21.29 12.01 23.31
C VAL A 100 21.67 13.15 24.23
N ASN A 101 21.66 12.88 25.54
CA ASN A 101 22.24 13.75 26.55
C ASN A 101 23.46 13.06 27.16
N VAL A 102 24.61 13.73 27.19
CA VAL A 102 25.83 13.17 27.81
C VAL A 102 25.87 13.58 29.28
N VAL A 103 25.91 12.60 30.18
CA VAL A 103 26.04 12.80 31.62
C VAL A 103 27.23 11.97 32.11
N ASN A 104 28.20 12.60 32.79
CA ASN A 104 29.43 11.95 33.25
C ASN A 104 30.14 11.14 32.14
N GLU A 105 30.25 11.74 30.94
CA GLU A 105 30.85 11.11 29.73
C GLU A 105 30.09 9.89 29.17
N GLU A 106 28.92 9.54 29.71
CA GLU A 106 28.08 8.48 29.18
C GLU A 106 26.85 9.03 28.41
N PRO A 107 26.53 8.49 27.22
CA PRO A 107 25.33 8.89 26.49
C PRO A 107 24.05 8.30 27.11
N HIS A 108 23.08 9.17 27.38
CA HIS A 108 21.72 8.82 27.77
C HIS A 108 20.74 9.15 26.65
N TYR A 109 20.00 8.15 26.18
CA TYR A 109 19.08 8.25 25.06
C TYR A 109 17.65 8.58 25.53
N ASN A 110 17.00 9.53 24.84
CA ASN A 110 15.59 9.83 25.01
C ASN A 110 14.79 9.33 23.81
N PHE A 111 14.01 8.26 24.03
CA PHE A 111 13.19 7.62 23.00
C PHE A 111 11.76 8.17 22.91
N THR A 112 11.40 9.22 23.67
CA THR A 112 10.00 9.65 23.84
C THR A 112 9.27 9.92 22.52
N LYS A 113 9.92 10.55 21.53
CA LYS A 113 9.30 10.85 20.24
C LYS A 113 9.15 9.57 19.40
N LEU A 114 10.17 8.72 19.39
CA LEU A 114 10.13 7.43 18.69
C LEU A 114 9.06 6.51 19.30
N ASP A 115 8.94 6.44 20.63
CA ASP A 115 7.91 5.67 21.32
C ASP A 115 6.50 6.03 20.84
N LYS A 116 6.23 7.33 20.69
CA LYS A 116 4.93 7.83 20.21
C LYS A 116 4.63 7.38 18.78
N LEU A 117 5.64 7.38 17.90
CA LEU A 117 5.46 6.92 16.53
C LEU A 117 5.23 5.40 16.48
N ILE A 118 5.99 4.62 17.24
CA ILE A 118 5.79 3.16 17.29
C ILE A 118 4.43 2.80 17.90
N ASP A 119 3.99 3.53 18.94
CA ASP A 119 2.63 3.39 19.48
C ASP A 119 1.56 3.69 18.43
N LEU A 120 1.75 4.75 17.63
CA LEU A 120 0.83 5.12 16.56
C LEU A 120 0.73 4.03 15.47
N LEU A 121 1.87 3.44 15.07
CA LEU A 121 1.87 2.30 14.13
C LEU A 121 1.13 1.10 14.72
N TRP A 122 1.50 0.71 15.95
CA TRP A 122 0.89 -0.43 16.66
C TRP A 122 -0.62 -0.28 16.79
N GLN A 123 -1.09 0.90 17.19
CA GLN A 123 -2.52 1.19 17.37
C GLN A 123 -3.31 0.98 16.08
N ASN A 124 -2.72 1.33 14.93
CA ASN A 124 -3.28 1.13 13.59
C ASN A 124 -3.03 -0.27 13.00
N GLY A 125 -2.49 -1.22 13.77
CA GLY A 125 -2.22 -2.58 13.30
C GLY A 125 -1.04 -2.69 12.34
N LEU A 126 -0.21 -1.65 12.26
CA LEU A 126 0.98 -1.55 11.41
C LEU A 126 2.24 -1.88 12.23
N ARG A 127 3.35 -2.13 11.52
CA ARG A 127 4.70 -2.27 12.08
C ARG A 127 5.71 -1.45 11.26
N PRO A 128 6.82 -1.01 11.86
CA PRO A 128 7.86 -0.31 11.12
C PRO A 128 8.63 -1.27 10.19
N GLY A 129 8.95 -0.81 8.99
CA GLY A 129 10.23 -1.14 8.35
C GLY A 129 11.26 -0.23 9.02
N PHE A 130 12.05 -0.82 9.90
CA PHE A 130 12.83 -0.08 10.89
C PHE A 130 14.23 0.19 10.33
N GLU A 131 14.35 1.25 9.53
CA GLU A 131 15.65 1.73 9.09
C GLU A 131 16.42 2.30 10.29
N LEU A 132 17.61 1.76 10.54
CA LEU A 132 18.53 2.25 11.58
C LEU A 132 19.23 3.53 11.08
N MET A 133 18.43 4.54 10.72
CA MET A 133 18.83 5.73 9.98
C MET A 133 18.67 7.00 10.83
N GLY A 134 19.75 7.78 10.97
CA GLY A 134 19.77 9.06 11.68
C GLY A 134 21.00 9.25 12.56
N SER A 135 21.19 10.46 13.06
CA SER A 135 22.33 10.92 13.87
C SER A 135 22.04 11.01 15.37
N ALA A 136 20.81 10.70 15.79
CA ALA A 136 20.31 10.83 17.16
C ALA A 136 20.48 12.25 17.75
N GLY A 137 19.99 13.25 17.03
CA GLY A 137 20.12 14.67 17.42
C GLY A 137 21.54 15.21 17.23
N GLY A 138 22.25 14.74 16.19
CA GLY A 138 23.60 15.17 15.85
C GLY A 138 24.72 14.60 16.74
N TYR A 139 24.42 13.59 17.57
CA TYR A 139 25.42 12.95 18.43
C TYR A 139 26.40 12.08 17.65
N PHE A 140 25.88 11.29 16.69
CA PHE A 140 26.70 10.46 15.81
C PHE A 140 27.08 11.26 14.57
N THR A 141 28.38 11.35 14.30
CA THR A 141 28.97 12.19 13.26
C THR A 141 29.97 11.44 12.38
N ASP A 142 30.55 10.33 12.85
CA ASP A 142 31.60 9.59 12.12
C ASP A 142 31.63 8.11 12.53
N PHE A 143 31.38 7.20 11.58
CA PHE A 143 31.41 5.75 11.83
C PHE A 143 32.79 5.09 11.62
N GLU A 144 33.85 5.87 11.38
CA GLU A 144 35.23 5.42 11.58
C GLU A 144 35.74 5.67 13.01
N ASP A 145 35.09 6.56 13.77
CA ASP A 145 35.35 6.72 15.21
C ASP A 145 34.86 5.49 15.98
N LYS A 146 35.82 4.69 16.46
CA LYS A 146 35.55 3.48 17.25
C LYS A 146 34.64 3.74 18.45
N ARG A 147 34.74 4.91 19.09
CA ARG A 147 33.87 5.24 20.22
C ARG A 147 32.41 5.32 19.78
N GLN A 148 32.14 6.01 18.68
CA GLN A 148 30.80 6.14 18.12
C GLN A 148 30.25 4.81 17.63
N VAL A 149 31.07 3.96 17.02
CA VAL A 149 30.68 2.60 16.61
C VAL A 149 30.23 1.75 17.81
N MET A 150 30.98 1.81 18.93
CA MET A 150 30.61 1.10 20.16
C MET A 150 29.33 1.66 20.80
N GLU A 151 29.17 2.98 20.80
CA GLU A 151 27.99 3.66 21.34
C GLU A 151 26.74 3.44 20.47
N TRP A 152 26.92 3.31 19.15
CA TRP A 152 25.84 2.94 18.22
C TRP A 152 25.32 1.54 18.52
N LYS A 153 26.21 0.55 18.66
CA LYS A 153 25.83 -0.83 19.08
C LYS A 153 25.03 -0.82 20.38
N LYS A 154 25.47 -0.03 21.37
CA LYS A 154 24.77 0.11 22.67
C LYS A 154 23.36 0.70 22.47
N MET A 155 23.23 1.76 21.67
CA MET A 155 21.93 2.37 21.37
C MET A 155 20.97 1.37 20.71
N VAL A 156 21.43 0.65 19.68
CA VAL A 156 20.63 -0.35 18.95
C VAL A 156 20.16 -1.46 19.90
N SER A 157 21.04 -1.96 20.78
CA SER A 157 20.66 -2.97 21.78
C SER A 157 19.61 -2.46 22.77
N LEU A 158 19.79 -1.24 23.28
CA LEU A 158 18.84 -0.61 24.21
C LEU A 158 17.48 -0.35 23.56
N LEU A 159 17.48 0.12 22.32
CA LEU A 159 16.29 0.36 21.52
C LEU A 159 15.51 -0.94 21.30
N ALA A 160 16.19 -1.99 20.85
CA ALA A 160 15.56 -3.28 20.60
C ALA A 160 14.98 -3.90 21.88
N LYS A 161 15.75 -3.91 22.98
CA LYS A 161 15.27 -4.37 24.30
C LYS A 161 14.05 -3.60 24.77
N ARG A 162 14.08 -2.26 24.67
CA ARG A 162 12.95 -1.39 25.05
C ARG A 162 11.66 -1.79 24.35
N TYR A 163 11.71 -2.03 23.03
CA TYR A 163 10.51 -2.38 22.27
C TYR A 163 10.10 -3.84 22.44
N ILE A 164 11.04 -4.76 22.68
CA ILE A 164 10.72 -6.13 23.10
C ILE A 164 9.98 -6.11 24.43
N ASP A 165 10.44 -5.33 25.40
CA ASP A 165 9.81 -5.21 26.72
C ASP A 165 8.40 -4.60 26.62
N LYS A 166 8.21 -3.61 25.73
CA LYS A 166 6.93 -2.89 25.59
C LYS A 166 5.89 -3.66 24.76
N TYR A 167 6.30 -4.33 23.68
CA TYR A 167 5.39 -4.93 22.69
C TYR A 167 5.47 -6.45 22.59
N GLY A 168 6.46 -7.06 23.24
CA GLY A 168 6.74 -8.48 23.20
C GLY A 168 7.57 -8.90 21.99
N LEU A 169 8.45 -9.90 22.20
CA LEU A 169 9.35 -10.41 21.17
C LEU A 169 8.62 -10.91 19.92
N GLY A 170 7.45 -11.55 20.06
CA GLY A 170 6.69 -12.07 18.91
C GLY A 170 6.13 -11.01 17.96
N TYR A 171 6.09 -9.74 18.38
CA TYR A 171 5.79 -8.63 17.49
C TYR A 171 7.06 -8.01 16.91
N VAL A 172 8.06 -7.72 17.75
CA VAL A 172 9.30 -7.04 17.33
C VAL A 172 10.15 -7.91 16.40
N SER A 173 10.11 -9.24 16.55
CA SER A 173 10.80 -10.16 15.65
C SER A 173 10.20 -10.19 14.23
N LYS A 174 9.07 -9.51 13.99
CA LYS A 174 8.48 -9.34 12.66
C LYS A 174 8.86 -8.01 12.01
N TRP A 175 9.60 -7.16 12.71
CA TRP A 175 10.11 -5.91 12.15
C TRP A 175 11.28 -6.24 11.23
N ASN A 176 11.28 -5.62 10.06
CA ASN A 176 12.43 -5.63 9.17
C ASN A 176 13.34 -4.49 9.62
N PHE A 177 14.33 -4.78 10.46
CA PHE A 177 15.38 -3.80 10.72
C PHE A 177 16.29 -3.72 9.50
N GLU A 178 16.61 -2.51 9.08
CA GLU A 178 17.31 -2.27 7.83
C GLU A 178 18.44 -1.26 8.03
N THR A 179 19.41 -1.29 7.12
CA THR A 179 20.48 -0.30 7.04
C THR A 179 19.96 1.10 6.72
N TRP A 180 20.85 2.08 6.76
CA TRP A 180 20.60 3.42 6.23
C TRP A 180 20.19 3.35 4.75
N ASN A 181 19.18 4.12 4.37
CA ASN A 181 18.65 4.19 3.02
C ASN A 181 19.70 4.58 1.96
N GLU A 182 19.71 3.88 0.81
CA GLU A 182 20.47 4.22 -0.39
C GLU A 182 21.86 4.80 -0.09
N PRO A 183 22.75 4.07 0.61
CA PRO A 183 24.03 4.59 1.08
C PRO A 183 24.91 5.14 -0.07
N ASN A 184 24.71 4.66 -1.29
CA ASN A 184 25.41 5.15 -2.48
C ASN A 184 24.95 6.55 -2.96
N ASN A 185 23.76 6.98 -2.55
CA ASN A 185 23.24 8.32 -2.86
C ASN A 185 23.77 9.40 -1.90
N HIS A 186 24.53 8.99 -0.88
CA HIS A 186 25.19 9.88 0.08
C HIS A 186 24.25 10.80 0.86
N ASP A 187 23.00 10.40 1.08
CA ASP A 187 22.04 11.13 1.92
C ASP A 187 22.26 10.81 3.42
N PHE A 188 23.38 11.31 3.94
CA PHE A 188 23.83 11.10 5.32
C PHE A 188 23.74 12.36 6.21
N ASP A 189 23.10 13.43 5.71
CA ASP A 189 23.15 14.78 6.31
C ASP A 189 24.59 15.19 6.68
N ASN A 190 24.86 15.42 7.97
CA ASN A 190 26.16 15.85 8.49
C ASN A 190 27.03 14.69 9.00
N VAL A 191 26.62 13.43 8.78
CA VAL A 191 27.35 12.25 9.22
C VAL A 191 28.36 11.84 8.16
N THR A 192 29.62 11.66 8.56
CA THR A 192 30.66 11.10 7.70
C THR A 192 30.50 9.59 7.67
N VAL A 193 30.07 9.07 6.52
CA VAL A 193 29.92 7.63 6.28
C VAL A 193 30.77 7.27 5.08
N THR A 194 31.99 6.81 5.32
CA THR A 194 32.82 6.18 4.29
C THR A 194 32.36 4.73 4.07
N ILE A 195 32.89 4.04 3.06
CA ILE A 195 32.61 2.60 2.89
C ILE A 195 33.00 1.83 4.16
N GLN A 196 34.19 2.06 4.71
CA GLN A 196 34.61 1.39 5.95
C GLN A 196 33.73 1.78 7.14
N GLY A 197 33.37 3.06 7.26
CA GLY A 197 32.42 3.52 8.27
C GLY A 197 31.06 2.83 8.16
N PHE A 198 30.55 2.64 6.94
CA PHE A 198 29.30 1.91 6.69
C PHE A 198 29.38 0.44 7.12
N LEU A 199 30.51 -0.24 6.89
CA LEU A 199 30.72 -1.61 7.35
C LEU A 199 30.78 -1.68 8.89
N ASN A 200 31.45 -0.73 9.54
CA ASN A 200 31.50 -0.64 11.01
C ASN A 200 30.09 -0.38 11.59
N TYR A 201 29.33 0.53 10.97
CA TYR A 201 27.93 0.80 11.28
C TYR A 201 27.08 -0.47 11.16
N TYR A 202 27.25 -1.23 10.07
CA TYR A 202 26.51 -2.46 9.85
C TYR A 202 26.78 -3.49 10.95
N ASP A 203 28.04 -3.68 11.32
CA ASP A 203 28.42 -4.59 12.41
C ASP A 203 27.82 -4.14 13.75
N ALA A 204 27.75 -2.83 14.00
CA ALA A 204 27.16 -2.28 15.21
C ALA A 204 25.65 -2.50 15.26
N CYS A 205 24.96 -2.36 14.12
CA CYS A 205 23.55 -2.72 13.97
C CYS A 205 23.32 -4.22 14.22
N SER A 206 24.12 -5.07 13.57
CA SER A 206 24.00 -6.52 13.63
C SER A 206 24.19 -7.05 15.05
N GLU A 207 25.29 -6.68 15.70
CA GLU A 207 25.59 -7.15 17.05
C GLU A 207 24.71 -6.46 18.11
N GLY A 208 24.28 -5.21 17.88
CA GLY A 208 23.33 -4.52 18.78
C GLY A 208 21.97 -5.23 18.82
N LEU A 209 21.43 -5.62 17.66
CA LEU A 209 20.19 -6.39 17.58
C LEU A 209 20.36 -7.80 18.18
N LYS A 210 21.48 -8.47 17.87
CA LYS A 210 21.79 -9.82 18.41
C LYS A 210 21.91 -9.83 19.94
N ASP A 211 22.49 -8.78 20.53
CA ASP A 211 22.55 -8.58 21.99
C ASP A 211 21.17 -8.43 22.64
N ALA A 212 20.17 -7.99 21.88
CA ALA A 212 18.78 -7.89 22.33
C ALA A 212 18.04 -9.21 22.14
N SER A 213 18.12 -9.80 20.95
CA SER A 213 17.63 -11.15 20.67
C SER A 213 18.15 -11.64 19.31
N PRO A 214 18.56 -12.91 19.19
CA PRO A 214 18.96 -13.51 17.91
C PRO A 214 17.77 -13.74 16.95
N LEU A 215 16.52 -13.50 17.39
CA LEU A 215 15.32 -13.63 16.56
C LEU A 215 14.93 -12.36 15.81
N LEU A 216 15.59 -11.23 16.07
CA LEU A 216 15.37 -10.01 15.28
C LEU A 216 15.98 -10.20 13.89
N GLN A 217 15.43 -9.56 12.87
CA GLN A 217 15.91 -9.65 11.48
C GLN A 217 16.65 -8.37 11.08
N LEU A 218 17.71 -8.48 10.28
CA LEU A 218 18.51 -7.36 9.78
C LEU A 218 18.90 -7.63 8.33
N GLY A 219 18.63 -6.66 7.45
CA GLY A 219 19.02 -6.69 6.05
C GLY A 219 19.44 -5.34 5.51
N GLY A 220 19.75 -5.32 4.22
CA GLY A 220 20.22 -4.15 3.49
C GLY A 220 20.78 -4.53 2.11
N PRO A 221 21.41 -3.60 1.38
CA PRO A 221 21.67 -2.21 1.78
C PRO A 221 20.47 -1.25 1.57
N GLY A 222 19.39 -1.67 0.90
CA GLY A 222 18.30 -0.76 0.51
C GLY A 222 18.76 0.24 -0.54
N ASP A 223 19.35 -0.25 -1.63
CA ASP A 223 19.98 0.57 -2.68
C ASP A 223 19.71 -0.02 -4.08
N SER A 224 20.00 0.74 -5.13
CA SER A 224 19.90 0.30 -6.52
C SER A 224 20.87 -0.84 -6.86
N CYS A 225 22.00 -1.00 -6.16
CA CYS A 225 22.98 -2.07 -6.39
C CYS A 225 23.35 -2.25 -7.88
N HIS A 226 23.67 -1.16 -8.59
CA HIS A 226 24.18 -1.22 -9.95
C HIS A 226 25.50 -1.99 -10.00
N SER A 227 25.76 -2.69 -11.11
CA SER A 227 26.97 -3.51 -11.27
C SER A 227 28.24 -2.70 -11.00
N PRO A 228 29.29 -3.31 -10.41
CA PRO A 228 30.52 -2.61 -10.06
C PRO A 228 31.12 -1.86 -11.28
N PRO A 229 31.70 -0.66 -11.09
CA PRO A 229 31.99 0.00 -9.81
C PRO A 229 30.92 1.00 -9.35
N HIS A 230 29.67 0.93 -9.84
CA HIS A 230 28.70 2.03 -9.69
C HIS A 230 28.02 2.13 -8.31
N SER A 231 27.81 1.00 -7.62
CA SER A 231 27.21 0.97 -6.26
C SER A 231 28.18 0.37 -5.22
N PRO A 232 29.34 1.01 -4.95
CA PRO A 232 30.37 0.46 -4.09
C PRO A 232 29.90 0.09 -2.67
N TYR A 233 28.99 0.86 -2.05
CA TYR A 233 28.46 0.53 -0.72
C TYR A 233 27.74 -0.83 -0.70
N CYS A 234 26.88 -1.08 -1.69
CA CYS A 234 26.16 -2.34 -1.81
C CYS A 234 27.11 -3.52 -1.94
N TRP A 235 28.05 -3.46 -2.90
CA TRP A 235 28.98 -4.57 -3.14
C TRP A 235 29.99 -4.76 -2.01
N ALA A 236 30.42 -3.68 -1.35
CA ALA A 236 31.29 -3.76 -0.17
C ALA A 236 30.57 -4.42 1.00
N MET A 237 29.31 -4.05 1.29
CA MET A 237 28.52 -4.66 2.36
C MET A 237 28.26 -6.14 2.09
N LEU A 238 27.86 -6.51 0.87
CA LEU A 238 27.64 -7.92 0.52
C LEU A 238 28.93 -8.74 0.66
N THR A 239 30.07 -8.20 0.21
CA THR A 239 31.38 -8.84 0.39
C THR A 239 31.72 -9.00 1.87
N HIS A 240 31.53 -7.94 2.66
CA HIS A 240 31.79 -7.94 4.10
C HIS A 240 30.94 -8.98 4.84
N CYS A 241 29.64 -9.07 4.53
CA CYS A 241 28.77 -10.09 5.11
C CYS A 241 29.18 -11.51 4.69
N TYR A 242 29.67 -11.68 3.47
CA TYR A 242 30.05 -12.99 2.93
C TYR A 242 31.36 -13.52 3.52
N ASN A 243 32.40 -12.70 3.59
CA ASN A 243 33.75 -13.12 4.04
C ASN A 243 34.61 -12.01 4.68
N GLY A 244 34.03 -10.85 5.02
CA GLY A 244 34.71 -9.81 5.79
C GLY A 244 34.94 -10.23 7.24
N THR A 245 35.47 -9.31 8.04
CA THR A 245 35.75 -9.55 9.46
C THR A 245 34.86 -8.66 10.31
N ASN A 246 34.02 -9.25 11.15
CA ASN A 246 33.16 -8.49 12.06
C ASN A 246 34.00 -7.61 13.01
N PHE A 247 33.69 -6.32 13.07
CA PHE A 247 34.39 -5.32 13.88
C PHE A 247 34.47 -5.68 15.38
N PHE A 248 33.44 -6.31 15.94
CA PHE A 248 33.32 -6.59 17.37
C PHE A 248 33.85 -7.98 17.74
N THR A 249 33.56 -9.00 16.93
CA THR A 249 33.87 -10.39 17.27
C THR A 249 35.16 -10.90 16.63
N GLY A 250 35.62 -10.26 15.54
CA GLY A 250 36.72 -10.76 14.73
C GLY A 250 36.38 -12.02 13.91
N GLU A 251 35.13 -12.47 13.93
CA GLU A 251 34.66 -13.62 13.16
C GLU A 251 34.61 -13.28 11.66
N THR A 252 34.81 -14.30 10.81
CA THR A 252 34.68 -14.17 9.36
C THR A 252 33.22 -14.28 8.94
N GLY A 253 32.76 -13.34 8.13
CA GLY A 253 31.37 -13.17 7.72
C GLY A 253 30.54 -12.47 8.79
N VAL A 254 29.49 -11.79 8.35
CA VAL A 254 28.55 -11.09 9.22
C VAL A 254 27.14 -11.50 8.81
N ARG A 255 26.27 -11.68 9.81
CA ARG A 255 24.85 -11.98 9.60
C ARG A 255 24.23 -11.03 8.56
N LEU A 256 23.45 -11.60 7.65
CA LEU A 256 22.59 -10.90 6.70
C LEU A 256 21.33 -11.76 6.53
N ASP A 257 20.19 -11.29 7.00
CA ASP A 257 18.95 -12.10 7.01
C ASP A 257 18.11 -11.91 5.75
N TYR A 258 18.28 -10.79 5.03
CA TYR A 258 17.65 -10.52 3.74
C TYR A 258 18.46 -9.49 2.95
N ILE A 259 18.30 -9.49 1.63
CA ILE A 259 18.87 -8.51 0.71
C ILE A 259 17.77 -7.56 0.25
N ALA A 260 17.96 -6.26 0.51
CA ALA A 260 17.04 -5.20 0.09
C ALA A 260 17.62 -4.41 -1.09
N LEU A 261 16.79 -4.22 -2.13
CA LEU A 261 17.13 -3.53 -3.37
C LEU A 261 16.09 -2.47 -3.70
N HIS A 262 16.49 -1.40 -4.37
CA HIS A 262 15.56 -0.41 -4.91
C HIS A 262 15.58 -0.46 -6.45
N LYS A 263 14.62 -1.16 -7.05
CA LYS A 263 14.46 -1.19 -8.52
C LYS A 263 13.14 -0.56 -8.92
N LYS A 264 13.22 0.55 -9.66
CA LYS A 264 12.07 1.33 -10.13
C LYS A 264 11.86 1.16 -11.63
N GLY A 265 10.64 1.41 -12.10
CA GLY A 265 10.21 1.00 -13.44
C GLY A 265 10.52 1.95 -14.60
N GLU A 266 10.99 3.17 -14.34
CA GLU A 266 11.13 4.22 -15.39
C GLU A 266 9.85 4.46 -16.21
N GLY A 267 8.68 4.22 -15.61
CA GLY A 267 7.36 4.27 -16.25
C GLY A 267 6.89 2.95 -16.86
N SER A 268 7.70 1.91 -16.85
CA SER A 268 7.40 0.55 -17.32
C SER A 268 7.23 -0.42 -16.14
N SER A 269 6.17 -1.23 -16.15
CA SER A 269 5.92 -2.18 -15.05
C SER A 269 6.92 -3.35 -15.08
N LEU A 270 7.20 -3.90 -16.27
CA LEU A 270 8.04 -5.09 -16.44
C LEU A 270 9.52 -4.79 -16.16
N ARG A 271 9.94 -3.54 -16.39
CA ARG A 271 11.32 -3.10 -16.18
C ARG A 271 11.75 -3.22 -14.72
N ILE A 272 10.82 -3.14 -13.76
CA ILE A 272 11.10 -3.41 -12.34
C ILE A 272 11.64 -4.83 -12.19
N LEU A 273 10.85 -5.81 -12.64
CA LEU A 273 11.16 -7.23 -12.50
C LEU A 273 12.44 -7.63 -13.24
N GLU A 274 12.64 -7.11 -14.46
CA GLU A 274 13.85 -7.39 -15.25
C GLU A 274 15.13 -6.97 -14.52
N GLN A 275 15.13 -5.78 -13.90
CA GLN A 275 16.27 -5.27 -13.14
C GLN A 275 16.53 -6.08 -11.87
N GLU A 276 15.48 -6.48 -11.16
CA GLU A 276 15.62 -7.31 -9.95
C GLU A 276 16.26 -8.66 -10.29
N ILE A 277 15.76 -9.33 -11.33
CA ILE A 277 16.29 -10.63 -11.76
C ILE A 277 17.76 -10.51 -12.16
N GLU A 278 18.10 -9.48 -12.94
CA GLU A 278 19.48 -9.22 -13.36
C GLU A 278 20.41 -9.02 -12.17
N THR A 279 20.07 -8.08 -11.28
CA THR A 279 20.90 -7.75 -10.11
C THR A 279 21.02 -8.91 -9.13
N ILE A 280 19.94 -9.64 -8.84
CA ILE A 280 20.02 -10.78 -7.93
C ILE A 280 20.82 -11.93 -8.52
N LYS A 281 20.72 -12.19 -9.84
CA LYS A 281 21.55 -13.21 -10.48
C LYS A 281 23.04 -12.86 -10.37
N GLU A 282 23.39 -11.59 -10.55
CA GLU A 282 24.78 -11.13 -10.35
C GLU A 282 25.23 -11.35 -8.89
N ILE A 283 24.40 -10.97 -7.91
CA ILE A 283 24.67 -11.18 -6.48
C ILE A 283 24.85 -12.68 -6.17
N GLN A 284 23.97 -13.55 -6.66
CA GLN A 284 24.05 -14.99 -6.43
C GLN A 284 25.26 -15.64 -7.10
N GLN A 285 25.76 -15.09 -8.20
CA GLN A 285 26.99 -15.54 -8.85
C GLN A 285 28.23 -15.16 -8.03
N CYS A 286 28.28 -13.94 -7.50
CA CYS A 286 29.38 -13.47 -6.66
C CYS A 286 29.38 -14.11 -5.26
N PHE A 287 28.19 -14.35 -4.70
CA PHE A 287 27.98 -14.83 -3.33
C PHE A 287 27.05 -16.05 -3.30
N PRO A 288 27.53 -17.26 -3.68
CA PRO A 288 26.67 -18.44 -3.86
C PRO A 288 25.84 -18.84 -2.63
N SER A 289 26.31 -18.58 -1.41
CA SER A 289 25.56 -18.88 -0.17
C SER A 289 24.33 -17.97 0.01
N PHE A 290 24.29 -16.79 -0.62
CA PHE A 290 23.16 -15.85 -0.52
C PHE A 290 21.95 -16.25 -1.37
N LYS A 291 22.04 -17.33 -2.16
CA LYS A 291 20.93 -17.86 -2.97
C LYS A 291 19.64 -18.10 -2.17
N TYR A 292 19.75 -18.44 -0.89
CA TYR A 292 18.61 -18.76 -0.04
C TYR A 292 18.05 -17.55 0.73
N LEU A 293 18.76 -16.42 0.72
CA LEU A 293 18.32 -15.23 1.44
C LEU A 293 17.05 -14.66 0.79
N PRO A 294 16.05 -14.27 1.60
CA PRO A 294 14.94 -13.44 1.16
C PRO A 294 15.44 -12.21 0.39
N VAL A 295 14.79 -11.92 -0.73
CA VAL A 295 15.03 -10.71 -1.52
C VAL A 295 13.83 -9.78 -1.42
N TYR A 296 14.10 -8.53 -1.07
CA TYR A 296 13.11 -7.46 -0.98
C TYR A 296 13.38 -6.43 -2.09
N ASN A 297 12.30 -5.89 -2.66
CA ASN A 297 12.32 -4.58 -3.28
C ASN A 297 11.40 -3.65 -2.51
N ASP A 298 11.96 -2.93 -1.56
CA ASP A 298 11.28 -2.07 -0.59
C ASP A 298 10.95 -0.67 -1.15
N GLU A 299 11.33 -0.39 -2.40
CA GLU A 299 10.85 0.78 -3.14
C GLU A 299 10.61 0.48 -4.64
N ALA A 300 9.76 -0.51 -4.90
CA ALA A 300 9.43 -1.06 -6.22
C ALA A 300 8.46 -0.19 -7.03
N ASP A 301 8.79 1.09 -7.19
CA ASP A 301 7.86 2.06 -7.74
C ASP A 301 7.87 2.12 -9.27
N PRO A 302 6.73 2.43 -9.91
CA PRO A 302 6.68 2.69 -11.34
C PRO A 302 7.64 3.77 -11.84
N LEU A 303 7.86 4.83 -11.06
CA LEU A 303 8.69 5.97 -11.44
C LEU A 303 9.29 6.63 -10.20
N VAL A 304 10.59 6.95 -10.27
CA VAL A 304 11.34 7.72 -9.24
C VAL A 304 10.78 9.14 -9.04
N GLY A 305 11.04 9.72 -7.88
CA GLY A 305 10.61 11.07 -7.52
C GLY A 305 9.13 11.13 -7.16
N TRP A 306 8.80 10.78 -5.92
CA TRP A 306 7.42 10.69 -5.41
C TRP A 306 6.63 12.01 -5.56
N SER A 307 7.31 13.15 -5.39
CA SER A 307 6.73 14.49 -5.40
C SER A 307 6.50 15.06 -6.81
N LYS A 308 7.08 14.45 -7.85
CA LYS A 308 6.88 14.87 -9.24
C LYS A 308 5.40 14.70 -9.63
N PRO A 309 4.68 15.76 -10.03
CA PRO A 309 3.28 15.62 -10.40
C PRO A 309 3.17 14.79 -11.68
N GLN A 310 2.33 13.77 -11.66
CA GLN A 310 1.98 12.91 -12.78
C GLN A 310 0.48 12.65 -12.76
N LEU A 311 -0.19 12.84 -13.90
CA LEU A 311 -1.65 12.66 -13.98
C LEU A 311 -2.05 11.22 -13.64
N TRP A 312 -1.31 10.23 -14.13
CA TRP A 312 -1.59 8.82 -13.90
C TRP A 312 -1.46 8.38 -12.43
N ARG A 313 -0.73 9.13 -11.58
CA ARG A 313 -0.64 8.88 -10.13
C ARG A 313 -1.91 9.21 -9.36
N ALA A 314 -2.84 9.94 -9.99
CA ALA A 314 -4.05 10.46 -9.34
C ALA A 314 -5.21 9.46 -9.29
N ASP A 315 -5.24 8.49 -10.20
CA ASP A 315 -6.44 7.71 -10.48
C ASP A 315 -6.17 6.20 -10.68
N VAL A 316 -7.10 5.49 -11.32
CA VAL A 316 -7.04 4.03 -11.51
C VAL A 316 -5.86 3.61 -12.39
N THR A 317 -5.22 4.53 -13.12
CA THR A 317 -4.02 4.22 -13.92
C THR A 317 -2.90 3.70 -13.03
N TYR A 318 -2.60 4.40 -11.93
CA TYR A 318 -1.62 3.94 -10.96
C TYR A 318 -2.09 2.67 -10.23
N ALA A 319 -3.35 2.60 -9.83
CA ALA A 319 -3.90 1.42 -9.15
C ALA A 319 -3.75 0.15 -9.99
N ALA A 320 -4.16 0.19 -11.26
CA ALA A 320 -4.05 -0.95 -12.18
C ALA A 320 -2.59 -1.30 -12.49
N MET A 321 -1.69 -0.31 -12.56
CA MET A 321 -0.26 -0.56 -12.73
C MET A 321 0.36 -1.26 -11.51
N VAL A 322 -0.03 -0.90 -10.28
CA VAL A 322 0.42 -1.61 -9.07
C VAL A 322 0.00 -3.08 -9.10
N VAL A 323 -1.27 -3.36 -9.45
CA VAL A 323 -1.74 -4.75 -9.61
C VAL A 323 -0.98 -5.48 -10.71
N LYS A 324 -0.68 -4.81 -11.84
CA LYS A 324 0.10 -5.37 -12.94
C LYS A 324 1.52 -5.76 -12.49
N VAL A 325 2.20 -4.89 -11.74
CA VAL A 325 3.53 -5.17 -11.18
C VAL A 325 3.45 -6.42 -10.28
N ILE A 326 2.50 -6.47 -9.33
CA ILE A 326 2.30 -7.63 -8.45
C ILE A 326 2.02 -8.90 -9.26
N GLY A 327 1.14 -8.83 -10.26
CA GLY A 327 0.80 -9.95 -11.13
C GLY A 327 1.98 -10.46 -11.95
N GLN A 328 2.85 -9.56 -12.42
CA GLN A 328 4.09 -9.92 -13.11
C GLN A 328 5.05 -10.66 -12.17
N HIS A 329 5.24 -10.19 -10.94
CA HIS A 329 6.10 -10.89 -9.96
C HIS A 329 5.55 -12.27 -9.62
N GLN A 330 4.24 -12.39 -9.38
CA GLN A 330 3.63 -13.70 -9.08
C GLN A 330 3.74 -14.65 -10.27
N ASN A 331 3.32 -14.22 -11.47
CA ASN A 331 3.13 -15.11 -12.62
C ASN A 331 4.41 -15.36 -13.43
N LEU A 332 5.37 -14.44 -13.42
CA LEU A 332 6.59 -14.54 -14.23
C LEU A 332 7.83 -14.91 -13.41
N LEU A 333 7.89 -14.52 -12.13
CA LEU A 333 9.00 -14.87 -11.24
C LEU A 333 8.63 -16.03 -10.33
N MET A 334 7.66 -15.84 -9.43
CA MET A 334 7.36 -16.81 -8.38
C MET A 334 6.77 -18.12 -8.91
N ALA A 335 5.98 -18.04 -9.98
CA ALA A 335 5.40 -19.20 -10.65
C ALA A 335 6.37 -19.91 -11.61
N SER A 336 7.54 -19.32 -11.90
CA SER A 336 8.49 -19.92 -12.84
C SER A 336 9.14 -21.18 -12.25
N PRO A 337 9.09 -22.33 -12.94
CA PRO A 337 9.78 -23.55 -12.51
C PRO A 337 11.31 -23.39 -12.39
N GLU A 338 11.87 -22.40 -13.09
CA GLU A 338 13.31 -22.11 -13.09
C GLU A 338 13.71 -21.07 -12.04
N ASN A 339 12.78 -20.62 -11.19
CA ASN A 339 13.04 -19.58 -10.21
C ASN A 339 14.08 -20.01 -9.17
N THR A 340 15.16 -19.23 -9.05
CA THR A 340 16.20 -19.39 -8.02
C THR A 340 16.21 -18.27 -6.98
N ILE A 341 15.25 -17.34 -7.06
CA ILE A 341 15.19 -16.12 -6.25
C ILE A 341 14.11 -16.29 -5.18
N ASN A 342 14.51 -16.19 -3.91
CA ASN A 342 13.59 -16.20 -2.77
C ASN A 342 12.94 -14.80 -2.57
N TYR A 343 12.23 -14.33 -3.59
CA TYR A 343 11.56 -13.03 -3.56
C TYR A 343 10.43 -13.04 -2.51
N THR A 344 10.51 -12.12 -1.55
CA THR A 344 9.70 -12.21 -0.33
C THR A 344 8.93 -10.93 -0.02
N LEU A 345 9.39 -9.76 -0.47
CA LEU A 345 8.73 -8.49 -0.19
C LEU A 345 8.82 -7.54 -1.40
N LEU A 346 7.69 -6.92 -1.73
CA LEU A 346 7.57 -5.79 -2.64
C LEU A 346 6.88 -4.65 -1.88
N SER A 347 7.45 -3.47 -1.87
CA SER A 347 6.84 -2.28 -1.27
C SER A 347 6.67 -1.20 -2.32
N ASN A 348 5.50 -0.56 -2.32
CA ASN A 348 5.32 0.68 -3.06
C ASN A 348 5.53 1.84 -2.08
N ASP A 349 6.53 2.68 -2.32
CA ASP A 349 6.93 3.73 -1.40
C ASP A 349 6.04 4.97 -1.58
N ASN A 350 4.81 4.88 -1.08
CA ASN A 350 3.71 5.79 -1.42
C ASN A 350 2.88 6.26 -0.21
N ALA A 351 3.39 6.13 1.02
CA ALA A 351 2.75 6.66 2.22
C ALA A 351 3.07 8.15 2.48
N PHE A 352 3.68 8.85 1.52
CA PHE A 352 3.90 10.29 1.61
C PHE A 352 2.59 11.08 1.73
N LEU A 353 2.67 12.26 2.34
CA LEU A 353 1.63 13.28 2.28
C LEU A 353 1.92 14.24 1.12
N ASN A 354 0.95 14.43 0.23
CA ASN A 354 1.11 15.35 -0.91
C ASN A 354 1.15 16.82 -0.46
N TYR A 355 1.66 17.68 -1.32
CA TYR A 355 1.72 19.13 -1.12
C TYR A 355 0.87 19.89 -2.16
N HIS A 356 0.36 21.06 -1.76
CA HIS A 356 -0.24 22.02 -2.68
C HIS A 356 0.77 22.44 -3.77
N PRO A 357 0.35 22.62 -5.05
CA PRO A 357 -1.01 22.51 -5.59
C PRO A 357 -1.34 21.10 -6.14
N HIS A 358 -0.59 20.07 -5.77
CA HIS A 358 -0.64 18.74 -6.38
C HIS A 358 -1.35 17.73 -5.49
N TYR A 359 -2.65 17.93 -5.27
CA TYR A 359 -3.47 17.14 -4.33
C TYR A 359 -3.49 15.63 -4.63
N PHE A 360 -3.64 15.27 -5.91
CA PHE A 360 -3.76 13.86 -6.33
C PHE A 360 -2.56 13.34 -7.13
N THR A 361 -1.79 14.21 -7.77
CA THR A 361 -0.83 13.83 -8.82
C THR A 361 0.54 13.41 -8.30
N GLN A 362 0.75 13.40 -6.99
CA GLN A 362 1.96 12.87 -6.35
C GLN A 362 1.79 11.37 -6.01
N ARG A 363 2.90 10.67 -5.76
CA ARG A 363 2.89 9.23 -5.45
C ARG A 363 2.50 9.01 -3.98
N THR A 364 1.21 9.11 -3.73
CA THR A 364 0.61 9.01 -2.40
C THR A 364 -0.55 8.01 -2.38
N LEU A 365 -0.81 7.36 -1.25
CA LEU A 365 -2.00 6.54 -1.00
C LEU A 365 -3.25 7.41 -0.76
N THR A 366 -3.06 8.59 -0.17
CA THR A 366 -4.13 9.55 0.16
C THR A 366 -3.93 10.88 -0.58
N ALA A 367 -5.01 11.63 -0.77
CA ALA A 367 -4.99 13.02 -1.20
C ALA A 367 -5.31 13.93 0.00
N ARG A 368 -4.32 14.69 0.43
CA ARG A 368 -4.34 15.62 1.57
C ARG A 368 -4.78 17.01 1.14
N PHE A 369 -5.77 17.55 1.85
CA PHE A 369 -6.24 18.93 1.74
C PHE A 369 -6.04 19.66 3.06
N GLN A 370 -5.26 20.75 3.03
CA GLN A 370 -5.00 21.60 4.19
C GLN A 370 -6.00 22.75 4.19
N MET A 371 -7.04 22.66 5.03
CA MET A 371 -8.22 23.52 5.05
C MET A 371 -7.94 24.84 5.78
N ASN A 372 -6.95 25.58 5.29
CA ASN A 372 -6.36 26.76 5.95
C ASN A 372 -7.32 27.95 6.12
N HIS A 373 -8.44 27.98 5.38
CA HIS A 373 -9.46 29.02 5.50
C HIS A 373 -10.37 28.85 6.74
N THR A 374 -10.30 27.70 7.42
CA THR A 374 -11.09 27.42 8.62
C THR A 374 -10.39 27.88 9.90
N ARG A 375 -11.12 27.97 11.02
CA ARG A 375 -10.59 28.38 12.33
C ARG A 375 -11.02 27.39 13.43
N PRO A 376 -10.10 26.60 14.00
CA PRO A 376 -8.72 26.45 13.57
C PRO A 376 -8.61 25.79 12.18
N PRO A 377 -7.49 25.98 11.44
CA PRO A 377 -7.17 25.17 10.28
C PRO A 377 -7.22 23.68 10.61
N HIS A 378 -7.66 22.86 9.67
CA HIS A 378 -7.69 21.41 9.80
C HIS A 378 -7.23 20.73 8.51
N VAL A 379 -7.13 19.40 8.54
CA VAL A 379 -6.71 18.59 7.40
C VAL A 379 -7.79 17.57 7.07
N GLN A 380 -8.00 17.33 5.78
CA GLN A 380 -8.86 16.27 5.25
C GLN A 380 -8.00 15.35 4.39
N LEU A 381 -8.23 14.04 4.50
CA LEU A 381 -7.66 13.06 3.58
C LEU A 381 -8.78 12.41 2.76
N LEU A 382 -8.46 12.10 1.52
CA LEU A 382 -9.27 11.24 0.65
C LEU A 382 -8.46 10.01 0.25
N ARG A 383 -9.11 8.86 0.20
CA ARG A 383 -8.53 7.63 -0.32
C ARG A 383 -8.39 7.74 -1.84
N LYS A 384 -7.19 7.51 -2.36
CA LYS A 384 -6.97 7.41 -3.81
C LYS A 384 -7.22 5.98 -4.29
N PRO A 385 -7.50 5.75 -5.59
CA PRO A 385 -7.75 4.42 -6.11
C PRO A 385 -6.63 3.40 -5.83
N VAL A 386 -5.37 3.85 -5.74
CA VAL A 386 -4.24 2.97 -5.37
C VAL A 386 -4.35 2.44 -3.94
N LEU A 387 -4.91 3.19 -2.99
CA LEU A 387 -5.18 2.66 -1.64
C LEU A 387 -6.40 1.70 -1.68
N THR A 388 -7.42 2.03 -2.47
CA THR A 388 -8.59 1.15 -2.67
C THR A 388 -8.19 -0.21 -3.25
N VAL A 389 -7.29 -0.26 -4.22
CA VAL A 389 -6.87 -1.52 -4.84
C VAL A 389 -6.06 -2.42 -3.89
N MET A 390 -5.38 -1.85 -2.88
CA MET A 390 -4.76 -2.64 -1.81
C MET A 390 -5.80 -3.40 -0.98
N GLY A 391 -6.99 -2.81 -0.78
CA GLY A 391 -8.13 -3.50 -0.18
C GLY A 391 -8.61 -4.66 -1.06
N LEU A 392 -8.67 -4.50 -2.38
CA LEU A 392 -9.04 -5.59 -3.29
C LEU A 392 -7.98 -6.72 -3.30
N LEU A 393 -6.70 -6.37 -3.30
CA LEU A 393 -5.60 -7.32 -3.22
C LEU A 393 -5.63 -8.14 -1.91
N SER A 394 -6.07 -7.55 -0.79
CA SER A 394 -6.21 -8.28 0.48
C SER A 394 -7.26 -9.40 0.46
N LEU A 395 -8.19 -9.38 -0.51
CA LEU A 395 -9.20 -10.44 -0.70
C LEU A 395 -8.64 -11.69 -1.38
N LEU A 396 -7.42 -11.65 -1.94
CA LEU A 396 -6.77 -12.85 -2.48
C LEU A 396 -6.56 -13.89 -1.36
N GLY A 397 -6.78 -15.16 -1.68
CA GLY A 397 -6.51 -16.29 -0.80
C GLY A 397 -5.02 -16.64 -0.73
N GLU A 398 -4.72 -17.75 -0.06
CA GLU A 398 -3.37 -18.26 0.19
C GLU A 398 -2.93 -19.33 -0.81
N LYS A 399 -3.81 -19.81 -1.69
CA LYS A 399 -3.47 -20.76 -2.76
C LYS A 399 -3.81 -20.18 -4.13
N GLN A 400 -2.81 -20.07 -5.01
CA GLN A 400 -3.04 -19.69 -6.41
C GLN A 400 -3.71 -20.86 -7.15
N ILE A 401 -4.74 -20.56 -7.93
CA ILE A 401 -5.41 -21.53 -8.81
C ILE A 401 -5.12 -21.23 -10.28
N SER A 402 -5.34 -22.25 -11.12
CA SER A 402 -5.09 -22.15 -12.55
C SER A 402 -5.97 -21.09 -13.22
N ALA A 403 -5.32 -20.18 -13.96
CA ALA A 403 -5.97 -19.13 -14.73
C ALA A 403 -5.24 -18.91 -16.06
N HIS A 404 -5.98 -18.94 -17.16
CA HIS A 404 -5.42 -18.79 -18.51
C HIS A 404 -6.15 -17.72 -19.30
N ILE A 405 -5.38 -16.86 -19.97
CA ILE A 405 -5.89 -15.83 -20.86
C ILE A 405 -5.62 -16.26 -22.30
N THR A 406 -6.66 -16.28 -23.14
CA THR A 406 -6.57 -16.42 -24.59
C THR A 406 -7.11 -15.15 -25.26
N ALA A 407 -6.47 -14.74 -26.36
CA ALA A 407 -6.85 -13.54 -27.11
C ALA A 407 -7.18 -13.92 -28.55
N ASP A 408 -8.31 -13.44 -29.06
CA ASP A 408 -8.72 -13.64 -30.46
C ASP A 408 -8.14 -12.52 -31.33
N GLY A 409 -6.89 -12.68 -31.80
CA GLY A 409 -6.25 -11.69 -32.69
C GLY A 409 -4.72 -11.77 -32.79
N LYS A 410 -4.16 -11.09 -33.80
CA LYS A 410 -2.70 -10.94 -33.98
C LYS A 410 -2.17 -9.84 -33.05
N GLY A 411 -1.75 -10.24 -31.85
CA GLY A 411 -0.97 -9.41 -30.93
C GLY A 411 -1.17 -9.85 -29.50
N LYS A 412 -0.13 -10.38 -28.85
CA LYS A 412 -0.09 -10.51 -27.38
C LYS A 412 0.08 -9.11 -26.81
N ASP A 413 -0.97 -8.29 -26.80
CA ASP A 413 -0.93 -7.01 -26.09
C ASP A 413 -0.93 -7.32 -24.59
N SER A 414 0.12 -6.90 -23.88
CA SER A 414 0.45 -7.31 -22.51
C SER A 414 -0.29 -6.51 -21.44
N THR A 415 -1.40 -5.86 -21.80
CA THR A 415 -2.14 -4.97 -20.91
C THR A 415 -3.01 -5.72 -19.92
N LEU A 416 -3.61 -6.84 -20.34
CA LEU A 416 -4.53 -7.64 -19.53
C LEU A 416 -3.79 -8.74 -18.76
N GLY A 417 -4.12 -8.91 -17.48
CA GLY A 417 -3.64 -10.02 -16.68
C GLY A 417 -4.60 -10.43 -15.57
N VAL A 418 -4.34 -11.59 -14.96
CA VAL A 418 -5.19 -12.19 -13.93
C VAL A 418 -4.36 -12.82 -12.82
N ILE A 419 -4.83 -12.67 -11.58
CA ILE A 419 -4.39 -13.44 -10.41
C ILE A 419 -5.64 -14.10 -9.84
N ALA A 420 -5.65 -15.43 -9.74
CA ALA A 420 -6.77 -16.18 -9.19
C ALA A 420 -6.29 -17.00 -8.00
N SER A 421 -7.08 -17.03 -6.94
CA SER A 421 -6.73 -17.71 -5.69
C SER A 421 -7.95 -18.29 -4.99
N ILE A 422 -7.71 -19.26 -4.13
CA ILE A 422 -8.71 -19.80 -3.20
C ILE A 422 -8.23 -19.66 -1.76
N HIS A 423 -9.20 -19.59 -0.86
CA HIS A 423 -9.03 -19.73 0.57
C HIS A 423 -9.74 -21.00 1.04
N GLU A 424 -9.03 -21.84 1.80
CA GLU A 424 -9.62 -23.01 2.45
C GLU A 424 -9.68 -22.80 3.98
N PRO A 425 -10.88 -22.85 4.60
CA PRO A 425 -10.99 -22.64 6.03
C PRO A 425 -10.37 -23.83 6.80
N ASN A 426 -9.56 -23.54 7.81
CA ASN A 426 -9.00 -24.58 8.69
C ASN A 426 -10.09 -25.30 9.52
N PHE A 427 -11.17 -24.58 9.87
CA PHE A 427 -12.26 -25.09 10.69
C PHE A 427 -13.61 -24.71 10.04
N PRO A 428 -14.39 -25.67 9.54
CA PRO A 428 -15.63 -25.40 8.80
C PRO A 428 -16.78 -24.89 9.68
N GLU A 429 -16.71 -25.06 11.00
CA GLU A 429 -17.75 -24.66 11.97
C GLU A 429 -17.60 -23.20 12.46
N THR A 430 -16.96 -22.34 11.67
CA THR A 430 -16.65 -20.96 12.06
C THR A 430 -17.37 -19.94 11.17
N SER A 431 -17.13 -18.65 11.41
CA SER A 431 -17.52 -17.55 10.53
C SER A 431 -16.76 -17.58 9.19
N ASN A 432 -15.70 -18.38 9.10
CA ASN A 432 -14.86 -18.52 7.92
C ASN A 432 -15.36 -19.64 7.00
N SER A 433 -15.19 -19.46 5.70
CA SER A 433 -15.67 -20.38 4.67
C SER A 433 -14.76 -20.37 3.45
N TRP A 434 -14.99 -21.34 2.57
CA TRP A 434 -14.29 -21.41 1.28
C TRP A 434 -14.55 -20.16 0.43
N GLN A 435 -13.49 -19.61 -0.14
CA GLN A 435 -13.54 -18.43 -1.01
C GLN A 435 -12.72 -18.65 -2.27
N SER A 436 -13.10 -18.00 -3.36
CA SER A 436 -12.30 -17.87 -4.57
C SER A 436 -12.32 -16.42 -5.04
N THR A 437 -11.13 -15.88 -5.30
CA THR A 437 -10.93 -14.49 -5.67
C THR A 437 -10.18 -14.42 -7.00
N ILE A 438 -10.80 -13.80 -7.99
CA ILE A 438 -10.26 -13.60 -9.34
C ILE A 438 -10.06 -12.10 -9.53
N LEU A 439 -8.81 -11.65 -9.52
CA LEU A 439 -8.43 -10.25 -9.74
C LEU A 439 -7.87 -10.07 -11.15
N ILE A 440 -8.57 -9.29 -11.97
CA ILE A 440 -8.24 -8.98 -13.36
C ILE A 440 -7.81 -7.52 -13.44
N TYR A 441 -6.70 -7.23 -14.11
CA TYR A 441 -6.26 -5.87 -14.39
C TYR A 441 -6.18 -5.65 -15.90
N ASN A 442 -6.49 -4.44 -16.36
CA ASN A 442 -6.20 -3.97 -17.71
C ASN A 442 -5.40 -2.67 -17.62
N SER A 443 -4.10 -2.74 -17.90
CA SER A 443 -3.16 -1.63 -17.67
C SER A 443 -2.10 -1.54 -18.76
N ARG A 444 -2.00 -0.36 -19.38
CA ARG A 444 -0.91 0.04 -20.27
C ARG A 444 0.09 0.93 -19.51
N ASP A 445 0.52 0.42 -18.36
CA ASP A 445 1.45 1.06 -17.42
C ASP A 445 0.98 2.46 -17.03
N ASN A 446 1.76 3.49 -17.34
CA ASN A 446 1.45 4.88 -16.99
C ASN A 446 0.52 5.59 -17.99
N THR A 447 -0.06 4.86 -18.96
CA THR A 447 -0.86 5.42 -20.06
C THR A 447 -2.32 4.97 -19.98
N THR A 448 -3.24 5.94 -20.01
CA THR A 448 -4.68 5.73 -20.20
C THR A 448 -5.00 5.62 -21.70
N SER A 449 -5.94 4.75 -22.10
CA SER A 449 -6.38 4.58 -23.49
C SER A 449 -7.91 4.65 -23.59
N PRO A 450 -8.50 5.17 -24.68
CA PRO A 450 -9.93 5.01 -24.93
C PRO A 450 -10.33 3.58 -25.30
N ASP A 451 -9.36 2.69 -25.54
CA ASP A 451 -9.61 1.29 -25.85
C ASP A 451 -10.30 0.57 -24.69
N THR A 452 -11.20 -0.35 -25.04
CA THR A 452 -11.87 -1.23 -24.09
C THR A 452 -11.62 -2.68 -24.49
N SER A 453 -11.22 -3.50 -23.53
CA SER A 453 -11.09 -4.94 -23.71
C SER A 453 -12.40 -5.62 -23.33
N TYR A 454 -12.93 -6.45 -24.23
CA TYR A 454 -14.12 -7.25 -23.99
C TYR A 454 -13.69 -8.64 -23.54
N VAL A 455 -14.01 -8.98 -22.29
CA VAL A 455 -13.49 -10.19 -21.65
C VAL A 455 -14.64 -11.14 -21.31
N THR A 456 -14.55 -12.36 -21.82
CA THR A 456 -15.41 -13.47 -21.37
C THR A 456 -14.67 -14.25 -20.29
N VAL A 457 -15.18 -14.26 -19.06
CA VAL A 457 -14.60 -14.98 -17.93
C VAL A 457 -15.38 -16.26 -17.68
N HIS A 458 -14.72 -17.41 -17.83
CA HIS A 458 -15.25 -18.73 -17.49
C HIS A 458 -14.70 -19.19 -16.15
N LEU A 459 -15.57 -19.35 -15.17
CA LEU A 459 -15.25 -19.88 -13.85
C LEU A 459 -15.76 -21.32 -13.77
N ASN A 460 -14.84 -22.28 -13.59
CA ASN A 460 -15.14 -23.70 -13.54
C ASN A 460 -14.73 -24.32 -12.20
N GLY A 461 -15.40 -25.41 -11.81
CA GLY A 461 -14.99 -26.23 -10.67
C GLY A 461 -15.63 -25.88 -9.32
N TYR A 462 -16.77 -25.18 -9.29
CA TYR A 462 -17.37 -24.62 -8.07
C TYR A 462 -18.51 -25.46 -7.46
N ALA A 463 -18.93 -26.58 -8.07
CA ALA A 463 -20.18 -27.31 -7.77
C ALA A 463 -20.31 -27.89 -6.34
N THR A 464 -19.29 -27.79 -5.49
CA THR A 464 -19.17 -28.54 -4.23
C THR A 464 -19.54 -27.75 -2.97
N HIS A 465 -19.93 -26.48 -3.07
CA HIS A 465 -20.10 -25.60 -1.90
C HIS A 465 -21.54 -25.11 -1.72
N PRO A 466 -22.10 -25.16 -0.50
CA PRO A 466 -23.46 -24.70 -0.23
C PRO A 466 -23.54 -23.16 -0.21
N GLY A 467 -24.70 -22.63 -0.65
CA GLY A 467 -25.01 -21.21 -0.52
C GLY A 467 -24.06 -20.27 -1.26
N LEU A 468 -23.40 -20.74 -2.32
CA LEU A 468 -22.45 -19.95 -3.08
C LEU A 468 -23.08 -18.67 -3.62
N VAL A 469 -22.40 -17.56 -3.38
CA VAL A 469 -22.70 -16.27 -4.00
C VAL A 469 -21.45 -15.70 -4.64
N TYR A 470 -21.61 -14.80 -5.59
CA TYR A 470 -20.51 -13.99 -6.10
C TYR A 470 -20.83 -12.50 -6.04
N VAL A 471 -19.80 -11.72 -5.77
CA VAL A 471 -19.80 -10.25 -5.76
C VAL A 471 -18.73 -9.79 -6.73
N THR A 472 -18.98 -8.72 -7.48
CA THR A 472 -17.94 -8.09 -8.31
C THR A 472 -17.61 -6.70 -7.80
N TYR A 473 -16.33 -6.35 -7.87
CA TYR A 473 -15.79 -5.04 -7.53
C TYR A 473 -15.09 -4.50 -8.77
N HIS A 474 -15.40 -3.27 -9.17
CA HIS A 474 -14.82 -2.65 -10.36
C HIS A 474 -14.26 -1.26 -10.06
N LEU A 475 -13.05 -1.02 -10.53
CA LEU A 475 -12.41 0.30 -10.55
C LEU A 475 -12.07 0.67 -11.99
N ASP A 476 -12.49 1.86 -12.41
CA ASP A 476 -12.07 2.49 -13.65
C ASP A 476 -12.03 4.03 -13.52
N ASN A 477 -11.52 4.69 -14.55
CA ASN A 477 -11.45 6.16 -14.56
C ASN A 477 -12.79 6.84 -14.88
N ASN A 478 -13.83 6.10 -15.24
CA ASN A 478 -15.14 6.64 -15.60
C ASN A 478 -16.05 6.81 -14.39
N SER A 479 -15.96 5.90 -13.42
CA SER A 479 -16.92 5.77 -12.32
C SER A 479 -16.30 5.90 -10.92
N THR A 480 -15.02 5.55 -10.75
CA THR A 480 -14.34 5.48 -9.44
C THR A 480 -13.10 6.38 -9.39
N ASN A 481 -13.27 7.64 -9.77
CA ASN A 481 -12.18 8.59 -9.94
C ASN A 481 -12.42 9.90 -9.15
N PRO A 482 -12.07 9.94 -7.85
CA PRO A 482 -12.20 11.15 -7.03
C PRO A 482 -11.46 12.36 -7.62
N TYR A 483 -10.32 12.14 -8.30
CA TYR A 483 -9.56 13.22 -8.93
C TYR A 483 -10.35 13.87 -10.08
N GLN A 484 -10.99 13.08 -10.93
CA GLN A 484 -11.82 13.60 -12.02
C GLN A 484 -13.05 14.34 -11.49
N LEU A 485 -13.68 13.83 -10.44
CA LEU A 485 -14.80 14.50 -9.77
C LEU A 485 -14.37 15.84 -9.15
N TRP A 486 -13.24 15.87 -8.44
CA TRP A 486 -12.66 17.11 -7.89
C TRP A 486 -12.36 18.15 -8.97
N LYS A 487 -11.82 17.72 -10.12
CA LYS A 487 -11.64 18.61 -11.28
C LYS A 487 -12.96 19.16 -11.80
N SER A 488 -14.03 18.37 -11.80
CA SER A 488 -15.37 18.81 -12.25
C SER A 488 -15.96 19.93 -11.38
N PHE A 489 -15.52 20.01 -10.11
CA PHE A 489 -15.87 21.12 -9.20
C PHE A 489 -15.04 22.39 -9.43
N GLY A 490 -14.18 22.41 -10.45
CA GLY A 490 -13.24 23.51 -10.69
C GLY A 490 -11.95 23.40 -9.89
N SER A 491 -11.60 22.20 -9.40
CA SER A 491 -10.36 21.94 -8.66
C SER A 491 -10.18 22.81 -7.40
N PRO A 492 -11.18 22.92 -6.51
CA PRO A 492 -11.10 23.82 -5.37
C PRO A 492 -9.98 23.41 -4.42
N ASP A 493 -9.17 24.38 -3.99
CA ASP A 493 -8.17 24.20 -2.91
C ASP A 493 -8.83 23.86 -1.57
N PHE A 494 -10.07 24.30 -1.40
CA PHE A 494 -10.87 24.17 -0.20
C PHE A 494 -12.24 23.60 -0.51
N PRO A 495 -12.36 22.28 -0.77
CA PRO A 495 -13.66 21.68 -1.02
C PRO A 495 -14.62 21.90 0.17
N THR A 496 -15.90 22.11 -0.13
CA THR A 496 -16.95 22.20 0.90
C THR A 496 -17.22 20.83 1.53
N ILE A 497 -17.96 20.80 2.64
CA ILE A 497 -18.39 19.54 3.27
C ILE A 497 -19.15 18.66 2.28
N GLU A 498 -20.07 19.25 1.52
CA GLU A 498 -20.83 18.56 0.47
C GLU A 498 -19.92 18.02 -0.64
N GLN A 499 -18.93 18.81 -1.09
CA GLN A 499 -17.96 18.33 -2.08
C GLN A 499 -17.11 17.18 -1.53
N PHE A 500 -16.72 17.22 -0.26
CA PHE A 500 -16.02 16.09 0.36
C PHE A 500 -16.90 14.85 0.49
N HIS A 501 -18.19 14.98 0.80
CA HIS A 501 -19.13 13.85 0.76
C HIS A 501 -19.13 13.23 -0.63
N GLN A 502 -19.34 14.02 -1.68
CA GLN A 502 -19.35 13.52 -3.07
C GLN A 502 -18.02 12.89 -3.48
N LEU A 503 -16.88 13.42 -3.03
CA LEU A 503 -15.56 12.85 -3.31
C LEU A 503 -15.35 11.50 -2.61
N ARG A 504 -15.79 11.36 -1.35
CA ARG A 504 -15.70 10.10 -0.60
C ARG A 504 -16.57 9.01 -1.22
N GLU A 505 -17.71 9.39 -1.76
CA GLU A 505 -18.61 8.49 -2.50
C GLU A 505 -17.96 7.94 -3.80
N ALA A 506 -16.84 8.50 -4.27
CA ALA A 506 -16.08 7.99 -5.40
C ALA A 506 -14.81 7.20 -5.00
N GLU A 507 -14.53 7.02 -3.69
CA GLU A 507 -13.35 6.29 -3.21
C GLU A 507 -13.47 4.77 -3.34
N ASP A 508 -14.69 4.26 -3.14
CA ASP A 508 -15.00 2.83 -3.16
C ASP A 508 -15.18 2.29 -4.59
N PRO A 509 -14.90 1.00 -4.82
CA PRO A 509 -15.19 0.36 -6.10
C PRO A 509 -16.69 0.33 -6.37
N LEU A 510 -17.06 0.25 -7.64
CA LEU A 510 -18.42 -0.12 -8.02
C LEU A 510 -18.65 -1.59 -7.66
N VAL A 511 -19.59 -1.85 -6.76
CA VAL A 511 -19.91 -3.20 -6.27
C VAL A 511 -21.23 -3.69 -6.86
N THR A 512 -21.27 -4.93 -7.34
CA THR A 512 -22.53 -5.59 -7.75
C THR A 512 -22.65 -6.98 -7.12
N GLY A 513 -23.89 -7.41 -6.89
CA GLY A 513 -24.20 -8.61 -6.12
C GLY A 513 -24.48 -8.27 -4.65
N PRO A 514 -24.51 -9.27 -3.77
CA PRO A 514 -24.23 -10.69 -4.03
C PRO A 514 -25.30 -11.35 -4.91
N PHE A 515 -24.86 -12.12 -5.90
CA PHE A 515 -25.73 -12.92 -6.77
C PHE A 515 -25.54 -14.42 -6.47
N PRO A 516 -26.60 -15.24 -6.55
CA PRO A 516 -26.45 -16.68 -6.39
C PRO A 516 -25.55 -17.25 -7.49
N PHE A 517 -24.61 -18.12 -7.10
CA PHE A 517 -23.78 -18.84 -8.05
C PHE A 517 -24.58 -20.00 -8.69
N PRO A 518 -24.44 -20.27 -10.00
CA PRO A 518 -25.20 -21.34 -10.65
C PRO A 518 -24.96 -22.73 -10.05
N SER A 519 -26.02 -23.53 -9.92
CA SER A 519 -26.02 -24.85 -9.26
C SER A 519 -25.12 -25.88 -9.95
N GLU A 520 -24.89 -25.73 -11.25
CA GLU A 520 -23.99 -26.54 -12.06
C GLU A 520 -22.50 -26.34 -11.69
N GLY A 521 -22.17 -25.31 -10.91
CA GLY A 521 -20.80 -25.03 -10.47
C GLY A 521 -19.89 -24.45 -11.55
N SER A 522 -20.49 -23.83 -12.57
CA SER A 522 -19.82 -23.04 -13.59
C SER A 522 -20.51 -21.70 -13.79
N LEU A 523 -19.75 -20.63 -14.02
CA LEU A 523 -20.28 -19.30 -14.28
C LEU A 523 -19.52 -18.68 -15.47
N THR A 524 -20.25 -18.06 -16.39
CA THR A 524 -19.67 -17.26 -17.46
C THR A 524 -20.12 -15.81 -17.32
N LEU A 525 -19.15 -14.90 -17.20
CA LEU A 525 -19.39 -13.46 -17.13
C LEU A 525 -18.80 -12.78 -18.37
N LYS A 526 -19.51 -11.79 -18.91
CA LYS A 526 -18.97 -10.90 -19.94
C LYS A 526 -18.72 -9.55 -19.28
N VAL A 527 -17.48 -9.08 -19.35
CA VAL A 527 -17.03 -7.87 -18.66
C VAL A 527 -16.36 -6.94 -19.67
N GLU A 528 -16.69 -5.66 -19.59
CA GLU A 528 -16.05 -4.60 -20.36
C GLU A 528 -15.00 -3.94 -19.46
N LEU A 529 -13.74 -3.95 -19.91
CA LEU A 529 -12.60 -3.46 -19.14
C LEU A 529 -11.90 -2.33 -19.89
N PRO A 530 -12.21 -1.06 -19.57
CA PRO A 530 -11.47 0.10 -20.07
C PRO A 530 -10.00 0.05 -19.68
N ILE A 531 -9.15 0.83 -20.36
CA ILE A 531 -7.73 1.00 -19.97
C ILE A 531 -7.56 2.39 -19.34
N PRO A 532 -7.35 2.50 -18.01
CA PRO A 532 -7.12 1.42 -17.04
C PRO A 532 -8.41 0.90 -16.41
N SER A 533 -8.38 -0.34 -15.93
CA SER A 533 -9.37 -0.86 -15.01
C SER A 533 -8.82 -2.00 -14.15
N VAL A 534 -9.48 -2.23 -13.02
CA VAL A 534 -9.30 -3.40 -12.16
C VAL A 534 -10.68 -3.98 -11.88
N HIS A 535 -10.83 -5.30 -12.03
CA HIS A 535 -12.08 -6.00 -11.78
C HIS A 535 -11.81 -7.23 -10.94
N LEU A 536 -12.49 -7.35 -9.81
CA LEU A 536 -12.39 -8.48 -8.90
C LEU A 536 -13.73 -9.22 -8.85
N ILE A 537 -13.69 -10.53 -9.00
CA ILE A 537 -14.83 -11.42 -8.77
C ILE A 537 -14.53 -12.21 -7.50
N HIS A 538 -15.35 -12.02 -6.47
CA HIS A 538 -15.24 -12.71 -5.19
C HIS A 538 -16.38 -13.72 -5.06
N VAL A 539 -16.05 -15.01 -5.11
CA VAL A 539 -16.99 -16.11 -4.95
C VAL A 539 -16.83 -16.68 -3.54
N CYS A 540 -17.93 -16.79 -2.81
CA CYS A 540 -17.94 -17.14 -1.40
C CYS A 540 -18.96 -18.22 -1.09
N ALA A 541 -18.55 -19.25 -0.35
CA ALA A 541 -19.46 -20.22 0.24
C ALA A 541 -20.05 -19.68 1.54
N GLN A 542 -21.32 -20.01 1.84
CA GLN A 542 -21.94 -19.53 3.07
C GLN A 542 -21.29 -20.16 4.32
N PRO A 543 -20.71 -19.37 5.23
CA PRO A 543 -20.19 -19.90 6.48
C PRO A 543 -21.32 -20.33 7.41
N GLN A 544 -21.05 -21.29 8.29
CA GLN A 544 -22.06 -21.77 9.25
C GLN A 544 -22.46 -20.68 10.24
N ALA A 545 -21.49 -19.91 10.75
CA ALA A 545 -21.74 -18.79 11.66
C ALA A 545 -21.79 -17.45 10.91
N ALA A 546 -22.45 -16.47 11.52
CA ALA A 546 -22.39 -15.06 11.11
C ALA A 546 -20.98 -14.47 11.41
N PRO A 547 -20.66 -13.27 10.89
CA PRO A 547 -19.38 -12.62 11.16
C PRO A 547 -19.08 -12.44 12.66
N ASP A 548 -17.79 -12.55 13.00
CA ASP A 548 -17.31 -12.26 14.34
C ASP A 548 -17.45 -10.77 14.71
N GLN A 549 -17.29 -10.48 16.00
CA GLN A 549 -17.42 -9.12 16.52
C GLN A 549 -16.25 -8.23 16.06
N VAL A 550 -16.58 -7.01 15.63
CA VAL A 550 -15.61 -5.93 15.40
C VAL A 550 -15.06 -5.42 16.74
N THR A 551 -13.77 -5.07 16.77
CA THR A 551 -13.11 -4.60 18.00
C THR A 551 -12.42 -3.25 17.80
N GLY A 552 -11.98 -2.63 18.91
CA GLY A 552 -11.09 -1.47 18.87
C GLY A 552 -11.68 -0.25 18.16
N VAL A 553 -12.95 0.07 18.41
CA VAL A 553 -13.54 1.32 17.90
C VAL A 553 -12.77 2.51 18.49
N ALA A 554 -12.29 3.39 17.63
CA ALA A 554 -11.47 4.54 18.00
C ALA A 554 -11.84 5.76 17.13
N PHE A 555 -11.41 6.95 17.57
CA PHE A 555 -11.80 8.22 16.95
C PHE A 555 -10.59 9.11 16.72
N LEU A 556 -10.57 9.79 15.58
CA LEU A 556 -9.70 10.93 15.31
C LEU A 556 -10.59 12.14 14.97
N THR A 557 -10.56 13.18 15.81
CA THR A 557 -11.27 14.43 15.53
C THR A 557 -10.70 15.06 14.27
N VAL A 558 -11.51 15.31 13.25
CA VAL A 558 -11.06 15.97 12.01
C VAL A 558 -11.10 17.48 12.20
N THR A 559 -12.28 18.00 12.50
CA THR A 559 -12.57 19.39 12.86
C THR A 559 -13.89 19.43 13.63
N LYS A 560 -14.32 20.60 14.10
CA LYS A 560 -15.63 20.74 14.75
C LYS A 560 -16.75 20.22 13.85
N GLY A 561 -17.58 19.34 14.39
CA GLY A 561 -18.68 18.67 13.69
C GLY A 561 -18.24 17.53 12.76
N GLN A 562 -16.98 17.09 12.81
CA GLN A 562 -16.46 16.02 11.94
C GLN A 562 -15.48 15.10 12.67
N VAL A 563 -15.74 13.79 12.58
CA VAL A 563 -14.92 12.76 13.23
C VAL A 563 -14.63 11.61 12.28
N LEU A 564 -13.41 11.10 12.32
CA LEU A 564 -13.00 9.88 11.66
C LEU A 564 -13.14 8.72 12.66
N ILE A 565 -14.00 7.76 12.35
CA ILE A 565 -14.23 6.55 13.15
C ILE A 565 -13.41 5.41 12.55
N LEU A 566 -12.70 4.69 13.41
CA LEU A 566 -11.83 3.56 13.05
C LEU A 566 -12.24 2.32 13.82
N TRP A 567 -12.00 1.14 13.27
CA TRP A 567 -12.18 -0.13 13.97
C TRP A 567 -11.20 -1.20 13.46
N LYS A 568 -11.19 -2.35 14.13
CA LYS A 568 -10.33 -3.49 13.80
C LYS A 568 -11.17 -4.70 13.38
N ASP A 569 -10.78 -5.30 12.26
CA ASP A 569 -11.35 -6.53 11.70
C ASP A 569 -10.52 -7.78 12.02
N GLY A 570 -9.49 -7.68 12.88
CA GLY A 570 -8.58 -8.80 13.17
C GLY A 570 -9.25 -10.04 13.79
N CYS A 571 -10.47 -9.91 14.31
CA CYS A 571 -11.29 -11.03 14.77
C CYS A 571 -12.30 -11.51 13.71
N VAL A 572 -12.57 -10.71 12.67
CA VAL A 572 -13.48 -11.03 11.57
C VAL A 572 -12.73 -11.88 10.55
N ASN A 573 -12.79 -13.20 10.72
CA ASN A 573 -11.97 -14.14 9.95
C ASN A 573 -12.42 -14.29 8.48
N SER A 574 -13.71 -14.11 8.21
CA SER A 574 -14.25 -14.18 6.85
C SER A 574 -13.90 -12.93 6.05
N LYS A 575 -13.57 -13.11 4.76
CA LYS A 575 -13.47 -11.99 3.81
C LYS A 575 -14.76 -11.75 3.03
N CYS A 576 -15.79 -12.58 3.22
CA CYS A 576 -17.10 -12.48 2.56
C CYS A 576 -17.97 -11.39 3.23
N ILE A 577 -17.39 -10.22 3.45
CA ILE A 577 -18.01 -9.09 4.15
C ILE A 577 -18.58 -8.13 3.11
N LYS A 578 -19.90 -7.91 3.20
CA LYS A 578 -20.61 -6.92 2.37
C LYS A 578 -20.27 -5.52 2.83
N THR A 579 -20.36 -5.28 4.14
CA THR A 579 -20.17 -3.95 4.72
C THR A 579 -19.86 -4.01 6.21
N TYR A 580 -19.43 -2.87 6.75
CA TYR A 580 -19.49 -2.56 8.16
C TYR A 580 -20.58 -1.52 8.41
N GLU A 581 -21.57 -1.85 9.25
CA GLU A 581 -22.58 -0.90 9.67
C GLU A 581 -22.07 -0.11 10.87
N VAL A 582 -21.89 1.20 10.67
CA VAL A 582 -21.52 2.15 11.70
C VAL A 582 -22.80 2.81 12.19
N GLU A 583 -23.07 2.70 13.49
CA GLU A 583 -24.24 3.32 14.11
C GLU A 583 -23.85 4.38 15.13
N PHE A 584 -24.67 5.43 15.20
CA PHE A 584 -24.50 6.56 16.12
C PHE A 584 -25.75 6.75 17.00
N SER A 585 -25.53 7.17 18.24
CA SER A 585 -26.56 7.54 19.20
C SER A 585 -26.08 8.64 20.14
N GLN A 586 -26.84 9.73 20.28
CA GLN A 586 -26.51 10.79 21.26
C GLN A 586 -26.72 10.32 22.72
N ASP A 587 -27.71 9.44 22.96
CA ASP A 587 -28.18 9.06 24.30
C ASP A 587 -27.81 7.63 24.73
N LYS A 588 -27.07 6.90 23.88
CA LYS A 588 -26.72 5.47 24.03
C LYS A 588 -27.93 4.52 23.98
N LYS A 589 -29.12 4.99 23.63
CA LYS A 589 -30.34 4.17 23.58
C LYS A 589 -30.79 3.96 22.15
N SER A 590 -30.93 5.04 21.39
CA SER A 590 -31.45 4.98 20.01
C SER A 590 -30.30 5.11 19.03
N PHE A 591 -29.88 3.99 18.44
CA PHE A 591 -28.81 3.95 17.45
C PHE A 591 -29.37 3.97 16.02
N GLN A 592 -28.71 4.69 15.13
CA GLN A 592 -29.04 4.75 13.70
C GLN A 592 -27.78 4.55 12.86
N ARG A 593 -27.89 3.77 11.78
CA ARG A 593 -26.81 3.60 10.80
C ARG A 593 -26.52 4.93 10.11
N ILE A 594 -25.25 5.34 10.11
CA ILE A 594 -24.80 6.63 9.55
C ILE A 594 -24.08 6.50 8.22
N ASN A 595 -23.40 5.37 7.96
CA ASN A 595 -22.78 5.13 6.65
C ASN A 595 -23.83 4.55 5.68
N VAL A 596 -24.14 5.31 4.64
CA VAL A 596 -25.15 4.91 3.63
C VAL A 596 -24.61 3.86 2.67
N ARG A 597 -23.36 4.03 2.21
CA ARG A 597 -22.71 3.08 1.31
C ARG A 597 -22.08 1.93 2.06
N ASP A 598 -22.06 0.80 1.37
CA ASP A 598 -21.35 -0.37 1.81
C ASP A 598 -19.84 -0.18 1.60
N THR A 599 -19.05 -0.57 2.59
CA THR A 599 -17.59 -0.47 2.52
C THR A 599 -16.93 -1.65 3.22
N ILE A 600 -15.80 -2.08 2.66
CA ILE A 600 -14.94 -3.12 3.25
C ILE A 600 -13.78 -2.52 4.06
N PHE A 601 -13.62 -1.20 4.05
CA PHE A 601 -12.55 -0.51 4.78
C PHE A 601 -12.95 -0.30 6.24
N THR A 602 -11.98 -0.37 7.14
CA THR A 602 -12.24 -0.24 8.59
C THR A 602 -12.16 1.20 9.11
N LEU A 603 -12.60 2.15 8.27
CA LEU A 603 -12.69 3.57 8.57
C LEU A 603 -13.99 4.18 8.04
N TYR A 604 -14.48 5.22 8.68
CA TYR A 604 -15.58 6.04 8.16
C TYR A 604 -15.47 7.49 8.64
N THR A 605 -15.57 8.46 7.74
CA THR A 605 -15.63 9.88 8.13
C THR A 605 -17.08 10.31 8.29
N TYR A 606 -17.47 10.69 9.52
CA TYR A 606 -18.79 11.22 9.81
C TYR A 606 -18.77 12.76 9.89
N ALA A 607 -19.52 13.40 9.00
CA ALA A 607 -19.62 14.86 8.86
C ALA A 607 -21.07 15.27 8.56
N PRO A 608 -22.00 15.13 9.51
CA PRO A 608 -23.42 15.41 9.28
C PRO A 608 -23.69 16.91 9.11
N GLU A 609 -24.76 17.26 8.38
CA GLU A 609 -25.22 18.66 8.25
C GLU A 609 -25.55 19.31 9.59
N SER A 610 -26.05 18.52 10.55
CA SER A 610 -26.34 19.00 11.91
C SER A 610 -25.10 19.37 12.71
N THR A 611 -23.90 18.96 12.25
CA THR A 611 -22.63 19.04 12.99
C THR A 611 -22.60 18.27 14.32
N GLU A 612 -23.64 17.49 14.62
CA GLU A 612 -23.77 16.73 15.86
C GLU A 612 -23.03 15.40 15.75
N VAL A 613 -21.82 15.34 16.33
CA VAL A 613 -20.96 14.16 16.34
C VAL A 613 -20.68 13.63 17.75
N SER A 614 -21.03 14.37 18.81
CA SER A 614 -20.83 13.91 20.18
C SER A 614 -21.88 12.87 20.56
N GLY A 615 -21.45 11.70 21.06
CA GLY A 615 -22.34 10.61 21.40
C GLY A 615 -21.63 9.26 21.49
N PHE A 616 -22.34 8.19 21.17
CA PHE A 616 -21.87 6.81 21.22
C PHE A 616 -21.90 6.20 19.82
N TYR A 617 -20.83 5.48 19.49
CA TYR A 617 -20.66 4.79 18.22
C TYR A 617 -20.47 3.30 18.47
N LYS A 618 -21.03 2.47 17.58
CA LYS A 618 -20.76 1.04 17.54
C LYS A 618 -20.75 0.57 16.10
N VAL A 619 -20.00 -0.50 15.84
CA VAL A 619 -19.79 -1.03 14.49
C VAL A 619 -20.05 -2.52 14.47
N ARG A 620 -20.65 -3.07 13.41
CA ARG A 620 -20.73 -4.51 13.16
C ARG A 620 -20.42 -4.85 11.71
N ALA A 621 -19.86 -6.04 11.48
CA ALA A 621 -19.73 -6.58 10.13
C ALA A 621 -21.06 -7.20 9.66
N VAL A 622 -21.32 -7.13 8.36
CA VAL A 622 -22.45 -7.81 7.69
C VAL A 622 -21.89 -8.59 6.51
N ASP A 623 -22.21 -9.89 6.44
CA ASP A 623 -21.73 -10.76 5.35
C ASP A 623 -22.56 -10.64 4.07
N TYR A 624 -22.16 -11.36 3.02
CA TYR A 624 -22.87 -11.42 1.74
C TYR A 624 -24.27 -12.07 1.80
N TRP A 625 -24.68 -12.64 2.93
CA TRP A 625 -26.03 -13.19 3.12
C TRP A 625 -26.88 -12.31 4.03
N ASP A 626 -26.48 -11.04 4.19
CA ASP A 626 -27.12 -10.05 5.05
C ASP A 626 -27.23 -10.51 6.51
N ARG A 627 -26.30 -11.37 6.97
CA ARG A 627 -26.25 -11.81 8.37
C ARG A 627 -25.34 -10.86 9.15
N PRO A 628 -25.87 -10.13 10.14
CA PRO A 628 -25.06 -9.25 10.96
C PRO A 628 -24.27 -10.04 12.00
N GLY A 629 -23.00 -9.66 12.19
CA GLY A 629 -22.22 -10.02 13.37
C GLY A 629 -22.68 -9.24 14.61
N ALA A 630 -22.09 -9.56 15.76
CA ALA A 630 -22.29 -8.78 16.97
C ALA A 630 -21.71 -7.36 16.80
N TYR A 631 -22.40 -6.35 17.37
CA TYR A 631 -21.82 -5.01 17.47
C TYR A 631 -20.61 -5.02 18.39
N SER A 632 -19.64 -4.18 18.07
CA SER A 632 -18.62 -3.73 19.01
C SER A 632 -19.26 -3.18 20.29
N ILE A 633 -18.46 -3.11 21.36
CA ILE A 633 -18.85 -2.34 22.54
C ILE A 633 -19.08 -0.87 22.10
N PRO A 634 -20.19 -0.23 22.51
CA PRO A 634 -20.42 1.17 22.17
C PRO A 634 -19.39 2.09 22.82
N GLU A 635 -18.65 2.83 22.00
CA GLU A 635 -17.60 3.74 22.43
C GLU A 635 -18.08 5.19 22.37
N LYS A 636 -17.72 5.96 23.39
CA LYS A 636 -18.14 7.36 23.49
C LYS A 636 -17.13 8.26 22.78
N TYR A 637 -17.61 9.10 21.88
CA TYR A 637 -16.86 10.25 21.40
C TYR A 637 -17.46 11.52 22.02
N SER A 638 -16.60 12.41 22.48
CA SER A 638 -17.00 13.73 22.97
C SER A 638 -16.09 14.73 22.27
N GLU A 639 -16.70 15.60 21.49
CA GLU A 639 -15.97 16.71 20.90
C GLU A 639 -15.47 17.62 22.02
N GLU A 640 -14.16 17.82 22.11
CA GLU A 640 -13.59 18.79 23.03
C GLU A 640 -14.04 20.19 22.57
N LEU A 641 -14.77 20.89 23.46
CA LEU A 641 -15.37 22.20 23.21
C LEU A 641 -14.34 23.32 23.02
#